data_AF-A0A1V6U206-F1
#
_entry.id   AF-A0A1V6U206-F1
#
_cell.length_a   1.000
_cell.length_b   1.000
_cell.length_c   1.000
_cell.angle_alpha   90.00
_cell.angle_beta   90.00
_cell.angle_gamma   90.00
#
_symmetry.space_group_name_H-M   'P 1'
#
loop_
_entity.id
_entity.type
_entity.pdbx_description
1 polymer ?
#
loop_
_entity_poly.entity_id
_entity_poly.type
_entity_poly.pdbx_seq_one_letter_code
_entity_poly.pdbx_strand_id
1 'polypeptide(L)'
;MSPDDWVPVRSTERDKGYPLATLMQVVYGEDMGMGDGYSRCFSIMYRLALEQGAVDSVKSPDGTVITGFNDDRAEELRQHLTPGQERSFYILWKWWATCSRVCIVDEAEEEYDDNYDDLFGDDESHFYPQNHVEHETIHQAGGIRYKLRFNCVYNKCMATLFNAEFENFVIHRSGDELLNLRRDLAQEAACLSIAIEACSPRSHPQQPAQVPYSPDGESYLAHRSESSPVWRAGRRVLGSSDLPGLDPRCSTGSSIDSCPWLGEISGFPLYLWDVKERRTVEVFSLWDEYDFDIPYTAISHTWGRWRQRDQPGVNMKSRVPWLIPRNSLFDVERLPDILAQIPTDTPYIWFDLVCIPQEGCGEELDEQLRQAMWTEVASQASIFKGAKHAIAWWNTDSAPESWDGMRSAIQWMSSVYLDLQFSDGDESPIRIPPWKAHDRLQATGLFSQDMATLPWFSSLWTLQEVCLRPDIWICNKNLDLLTVGDNGALVAFNTLVSLAERVKDTLIRELNDLTTPANHLLERWKPLVHPGFHEVLDLLHRTGMDNLHELKREQILFLATSRYCSHSRAQAIMSVLGMTEWYNSATAVPEQRQPNKPGFVFDQYPLAFVQEVARNLGSSFFITTVLGDYLPVDDVKTQDVVRGTMLPFRARISEPRRLYVPRLETADHPSVSTWEVRGDGTVFLPEVEILFSSDSDYGDIKYMTCFVDLSMPVPEHIVEREHFQPQGNMYHGDLRYWIKRLIPEIYGVCGTYYAIHLRYRPGQWDGLLLKAAGSGDSSQPEKMIKIGNLHVLGDYLPRRKSVDVNWIVL
;
A
#
# COMPACT_ATOMS: atom_id res chain seq x y z
N MET A 1 -29.49 1.49 -11.76
CA MET A 1 -29.99 0.12 -11.48
C MET A 1 -30.11 0.00 -9.97
N SER A 2 -31.21 -0.55 -9.46
CA SER A 2 -31.50 -0.62 -8.02
C SER A 2 -30.75 -1.81 -7.39
N PRO A 3 -30.27 -1.73 -6.13
CA PRO A 3 -29.68 -2.85 -5.41
C PRO A 3 -30.61 -4.07 -5.24
N ASP A 4 -31.90 -3.92 -5.48
CA ASP A 4 -32.91 -5.00 -5.34
C ASP A 4 -32.99 -5.94 -6.56
N ASP A 5 -32.23 -5.68 -7.64
CA ASP A 5 -32.22 -6.54 -8.84
C ASP A 5 -31.17 -7.68 -8.76
N TRP A 6 -30.48 -7.85 -7.63
CA TRP A 6 -29.58 -8.98 -7.37
C TRP A 6 -30.36 -10.24 -6.96
N VAL A 7 -31.08 -10.83 -7.91
CA VAL A 7 -31.41 -12.26 -7.82
C VAL A 7 -30.18 -13.01 -8.33
N PRO A 8 -29.61 -13.98 -7.57
CA PRO A 8 -28.58 -14.86 -8.11
C PRO A 8 -29.21 -15.61 -9.28
N VAL A 9 -28.88 -15.21 -10.50
CA VAL A 9 -29.17 -16.01 -11.68
C VAL A 9 -28.32 -17.27 -11.51
N ARG A 10 -28.95 -18.36 -11.05
CA ARG A 10 -28.42 -19.70 -11.29
C ARG A 10 -28.34 -19.85 -12.80
N SER A 11 -27.15 -19.65 -13.37
CA SER A 11 -26.85 -20.06 -14.73
C SER A 11 -27.26 -21.52 -14.87
N THR A 12 -28.23 -21.79 -15.75
CA THR A 12 -28.63 -23.13 -16.15
C THR A 12 -27.65 -23.74 -17.17
N GLU A 13 -26.63 -22.99 -17.59
CA GLU A 13 -25.52 -23.52 -18.39
C GLU A 13 -24.45 -24.10 -17.45
N ARG A 14 -24.63 -25.38 -17.10
CA ARG A 14 -23.67 -26.20 -16.34
C ARG A 14 -22.50 -26.75 -17.18
N ASP A 15 -22.38 -26.34 -18.45
CA ASP A 15 -21.45 -26.93 -19.43
C ASP A 15 -20.25 -26.05 -19.81
N LYS A 16 -19.97 -24.96 -19.07
CA LYS A 16 -18.66 -24.30 -19.19
C LYS A 16 -17.68 -24.99 -18.22
N GLY A 17 -16.78 -25.79 -18.80
CA GLY A 17 -15.81 -26.63 -18.11
C GLY A 17 -15.12 -25.95 -16.92
N TYR A 18 -14.99 -26.72 -15.84
CA TYR A 18 -14.36 -26.32 -14.58
C TYR A 18 -12.98 -25.69 -14.81
N PRO A 19 -12.64 -24.52 -14.23
CA PRO A 19 -11.37 -23.84 -14.49
C PRO A 19 -10.16 -24.74 -14.28
N LEU A 20 -10.13 -25.52 -13.19
CA LEU A 20 -9.07 -26.50 -12.94
C LEU A 20 -9.10 -27.70 -13.89
N ALA A 21 -10.27 -28.20 -14.27
CA ALA A 21 -10.33 -29.34 -15.19
C ALA A 21 -9.89 -28.92 -16.59
N THR A 22 -10.29 -27.73 -17.03
CA THR A 22 -9.81 -27.10 -18.27
C THR A 22 -8.31 -26.82 -18.19
N LEU A 23 -7.82 -26.22 -17.08
CA LEU A 23 -6.38 -26.03 -16.84
C LEU A 23 -5.64 -27.36 -16.91
N MET A 24 -6.16 -28.40 -16.27
CA MET A 24 -5.55 -29.72 -16.22
C MET A 24 -5.59 -30.42 -17.58
N GLN A 25 -6.65 -30.25 -18.37
CA GLN A 25 -6.77 -30.81 -19.72
C GLN A 25 -5.82 -30.10 -20.69
N VAL A 26 -5.65 -28.78 -20.56
CA VAL A 26 -4.65 -27.98 -21.31
C VAL A 26 -3.22 -28.40 -20.92
N VAL A 27 -2.94 -28.46 -19.62
CA VAL A 27 -1.61 -28.73 -19.06
C VAL A 27 -1.18 -30.20 -19.23
N TYR A 28 -2.08 -31.18 -19.04
CA TYR A 28 -1.73 -32.61 -18.99
C TYR A 28 -2.30 -33.47 -20.14
N GLY A 29 -3.21 -32.95 -20.97
CA GLY A 29 -3.94 -33.74 -21.96
C GLY A 29 -5.08 -34.57 -21.33
N GLU A 30 -5.84 -35.30 -22.16
CA GLU A 30 -7.06 -36.01 -21.73
C GLU A 30 -6.80 -37.28 -20.90
N ASP A 31 -5.59 -37.84 -20.94
CA ASP A 31 -5.29 -39.21 -20.49
C ASP A 31 -4.19 -39.29 -19.39
N MET A 32 -4.36 -38.65 -18.23
CA MET A 32 -3.53 -39.00 -17.06
C MET A 32 -4.28 -39.02 -15.72
N GLY A 33 -4.23 -40.17 -15.05
CA GLY A 33 -4.54 -40.33 -13.64
C GLY A 33 -3.30 -40.07 -12.78
N MET A 34 -3.42 -39.18 -11.79
CA MET A 34 -2.33 -38.81 -10.87
C MET A 34 -2.84 -38.92 -9.43
N GLY A 35 -1.97 -39.41 -8.54
CA GLY A 35 -2.27 -39.69 -7.13
C GLY A 35 -2.56 -38.46 -6.27
N ASP A 36 -3.15 -38.72 -5.11
CA ASP A 36 -3.69 -37.71 -4.19
C ASP A 36 -2.58 -36.96 -3.42
N GLY A 37 -2.60 -35.61 -3.41
CA GLY A 37 -1.78 -34.79 -2.49
C GLY A 37 -1.23 -33.45 -3.05
N TYR A 38 -0.50 -32.71 -2.19
CA TYR A 38 0.12 -31.40 -2.45
C TYR A 38 1.11 -31.37 -3.62
N SER A 39 1.66 -32.52 -4.03
CA SER A 39 2.48 -32.65 -5.26
C SER A 39 1.73 -32.19 -6.52
N ARG A 40 0.39 -32.27 -6.52
CA ARG A 40 -0.49 -31.80 -7.59
C ARG A 40 -0.43 -30.28 -7.77
N CYS A 41 -0.50 -29.50 -6.70
CA CYS A 41 -0.43 -28.04 -6.79
C CYS A 41 0.94 -27.59 -7.27
N PHE A 42 2.03 -28.22 -6.79
CA PHE A 42 3.39 -27.92 -7.23
C PHE A 42 3.63 -28.28 -8.70
N SER A 43 3.16 -29.45 -9.14
CA SER A 43 3.28 -29.88 -10.54
C SER A 43 2.49 -28.97 -11.49
N ILE A 44 1.29 -28.55 -11.07
CA ILE A 44 0.44 -27.61 -11.80
C ILE A 44 1.09 -26.24 -11.87
N MET A 45 1.51 -25.66 -10.74
CA MET A 45 2.17 -24.35 -10.69
C MET A 45 3.45 -24.30 -11.52
N TYR A 46 4.25 -25.36 -11.47
CA TYR A 46 5.50 -25.47 -12.23
C TYR A 46 5.26 -25.56 -13.74
N ARG A 47 4.30 -26.39 -14.19
CA ARG A 47 3.92 -26.42 -15.61
C ARG A 47 3.25 -25.12 -16.06
N LEU A 48 2.40 -24.52 -15.24
CA LEU A 48 1.81 -23.22 -15.52
C LEU A 48 2.88 -22.14 -15.70
N ALA A 49 3.98 -22.18 -14.96
CA ALA A 49 5.09 -21.27 -15.16
C ALA A 49 5.89 -21.52 -16.43
N LEU A 50 6.09 -22.78 -16.82
CA LEU A 50 6.65 -23.12 -18.13
C LEU A 50 5.74 -22.61 -19.26
N GLU A 51 4.42 -22.80 -19.11
CA GLU A 51 3.45 -22.33 -20.07
C GLU A 51 3.35 -20.81 -20.07
N GLN A 52 3.41 -20.10 -18.95
CA GLN A 52 3.34 -18.63 -18.93
C GLN A 52 4.61 -17.92 -19.43
N GLY A 53 5.65 -18.66 -19.84
CA GLY A 53 6.95 -18.10 -20.21
C GLY A 53 7.71 -17.51 -19.02
N ALA A 54 7.40 -17.96 -17.80
CA ALA A 54 8.12 -17.56 -16.60
C ALA A 54 9.46 -18.32 -16.46
N VAL A 55 9.68 -19.37 -17.27
CA VAL A 55 10.89 -20.19 -17.35
C VAL A 55 11.11 -20.63 -18.81
N ASP A 56 12.33 -20.46 -19.36
CA ASP A 56 12.61 -20.65 -20.80
C ASP A 56 12.89 -22.10 -21.24
N SER A 57 13.26 -23.00 -20.32
CA SER A 57 13.53 -24.42 -20.65
C SER A 57 13.58 -25.35 -19.42
N VAL A 58 13.39 -26.65 -19.64
CA VAL A 58 13.59 -27.72 -18.64
C VAL A 58 14.70 -28.65 -19.10
N LYS A 59 15.59 -29.11 -18.24
CA LYS A 59 16.37 -30.34 -18.50
C LYS A 59 15.61 -31.54 -17.93
N SER A 60 15.31 -32.54 -18.74
CA SER A 60 14.80 -33.83 -18.26
C SER A 60 15.89 -34.62 -17.53
N PRO A 61 15.54 -35.67 -16.77
CA PRO A 61 16.48 -36.47 -15.96
C PRO A 61 17.64 -37.10 -16.74
N ASP A 62 17.53 -37.20 -18.06
CA ASP A 62 18.56 -37.69 -18.98
C ASP A 62 19.44 -36.56 -19.57
N GLY A 63 19.28 -35.33 -19.07
CA GLY A 63 20.00 -34.14 -19.54
C GLY A 63 19.41 -33.51 -20.80
N THR A 64 18.28 -34.01 -21.33
CA THR A 64 17.65 -33.43 -22.52
C THR A 64 17.00 -32.09 -22.19
N VAL A 65 17.47 -31.02 -22.82
CA VAL A 65 16.82 -29.71 -22.70
C VAL A 65 15.50 -29.75 -23.48
N ILE A 66 14.38 -29.84 -22.76
CA ILE A 66 13.04 -29.51 -23.25
C ILE A 66 12.97 -28.00 -23.46
N THR A 67 13.53 -27.53 -24.57
CA THR A 67 13.24 -26.22 -25.15
C THR A 67 12.06 -26.38 -26.10
N GLY A 68 10.96 -25.68 -25.83
CA GLY A 68 9.80 -25.65 -26.70
C GLY A 68 8.55 -26.20 -26.04
N PHE A 69 7.95 -25.42 -25.15
CA PHE A 69 6.51 -25.51 -24.91
C PHE A 69 5.84 -24.43 -25.76
N ASN A 70 4.81 -24.82 -26.51
CA ASN A 70 4.22 -24.06 -27.60
C ASN A 70 3.62 -22.73 -27.08
N ASP A 71 4.07 -21.58 -27.61
CA ASP A 71 3.54 -20.24 -27.30
C ASP A 71 2.01 -20.17 -27.45
N ASP A 72 1.43 -21.00 -28.33
CA ASP A 72 -0.02 -21.07 -28.53
C ASP A 72 -0.78 -21.54 -27.28
N ARG A 73 -0.23 -22.47 -26.49
CA ARG A 73 -0.88 -23.00 -25.28
C ARG A 73 -0.75 -22.07 -24.08
N ALA A 74 0.39 -21.38 -23.99
CA ALA A 74 0.61 -20.28 -23.06
C ALA A 74 -0.48 -19.22 -23.21
N GLU A 75 -0.69 -18.82 -24.46
CA GLU A 75 -1.66 -17.80 -24.85
C GLU A 75 -3.10 -18.29 -24.67
N GLU A 76 -3.39 -19.55 -25.02
CA GLU A 76 -4.69 -20.19 -24.74
C GLU A 76 -5.00 -20.20 -23.23
N LEU A 77 -4.03 -20.52 -22.38
CA LEU A 77 -4.22 -20.55 -20.94
C LEU A 77 -4.36 -19.15 -20.32
N ARG A 78 -3.61 -18.14 -20.82
CA ARG A 78 -3.84 -16.72 -20.46
C ARG A 78 -5.26 -16.29 -20.79
N GLN A 79 -5.77 -16.68 -21.96
CA GLN A 79 -7.14 -16.37 -22.37
C GLN A 79 -8.21 -17.00 -21.45
N HIS A 80 -7.86 -18.03 -20.67
CA HIS A 80 -8.75 -18.70 -19.74
C HIS A 80 -8.68 -18.20 -18.29
N LEU A 81 -7.62 -17.48 -17.90
CA LEU A 81 -7.50 -16.93 -16.56
C LEU A 81 -8.21 -15.57 -16.45
N THR A 82 -8.94 -15.36 -15.38
CA THR A 82 -9.37 -13.99 -15.04
C THR A 82 -8.16 -13.16 -14.61
N PRO A 83 -8.18 -11.82 -14.76
CA PRO A 83 -7.09 -10.96 -14.28
C PRO A 83 -6.77 -11.14 -12.78
N GLY A 84 -7.77 -11.53 -11.98
CA GLY A 84 -7.58 -11.86 -10.57
C GLY A 84 -6.81 -13.17 -10.35
N GLN A 85 -7.14 -14.20 -11.13
CA GLN A 85 -6.45 -15.49 -11.07
C GLN A 85 -5.02 -15.41 -11.63
N GLU A 86 -4.79 -14.62 -12.68
CA GLU A 86 -3.45 -14.35 -13.20
C GLU A 86 -2.55 -13.75 -12.11
N ARG A 87 -3.04 -12.72 -11.39
CA ARG A 87 -2.31 -12.14 -10.25
C ARG A 87 -2.04 -13.17 -9.16
N SER A 88 -3.03 -13.98 -8.80
CA SER A 88 -2.86 -15.02 -7.79
C SER A 88 -1.82 -16.06 -8.21
N PHE A 89 -1.80 -16.45 -9.49
CA PHE A 89 -0.77 -17.32 -10.05
C PHE A 89 0.63 -16.73 -9.86
N TYR A 90 0.85 -15.46 -10.18
CA TYR A 90 2.18 -14.86 -10.04
C TYR A 90 2.62 -14.65 -8.59
N ILE A 91 1.70 -14.35 -7.68
CA ILE A 91 1.99 -14.33 -6.23
C ILE A 91 2.50 -15.71 -5.78
N LEU A 92 1.78 -16.76 -6.17
CA LEU A 92 2.14 -18.15 -5.85
C LEU A 92 3.45 -18.57 -6.53
N TRP A 93 3.68 -18.14 -7.77
CA TRP A 93 4.90 -18.45 -8.52
C TRP A 93 6.13 -17.79 -7.89
N LYS A 94 6.07 -16.49 -7.60
CA LYS A 94 7.17 -15.75 -6.96
C LYS A 94 7.53 -16.39 -5.63
N TRP A 95 6.51 -16.73 -4.85
CA TRP A 95 6.70 -17.48 -3.63
C TRP A 95 7.49 -18.78 -3.87
N TRP A 96 6.97 -19.63 -4.76
CA TRP A 96 7.56 -20.92 -5.06
C TRP A 96 9.01 -20.78 -5.52
N ALA A 97 9.27 -19.88 -6.46
CA ALA A 97 10.60 -19.62 -7.01
C ALA A 97 11.58 -19.11 -5.95
N THR A 98 11.09 -18.39 -4.94
CA THR A 98 11.91 -17.93 -3.80
C THR A 98 12.24 -19.10 -2.89
N CYS A 99 11.25 -19.92 -2.51
CA CYS A 99 11.47 -21.04 -1.61
C CYS A 99 12.32 -22.15 -2.25
N SER A 100 12.14 -22.44 -3.54
CA SER A 100 12.91 -23.49 -4.24
C SER A 100 14.41 -23.19 -4.28
N ARG A 101 14.82 -21.91 -4.40
CA ARG A 101 16.24 -21.50 -4.33
C ARG A 101 16.89 -21.78 -2.98
N VAL A 102 16.08 -21.79 -1.93
CA VAL A 102 16.54 -21.97 -0.56
C VAL A 102 16.47 -23.43 -0.15
N CYS A 103 15.49 -24.19 -0.66
CA CYS A 103 15.34 -25.61 -0.39
C CYS A 103 16.46 -26.40 -1.08
N ILE A 104 17.60 -26.57 -0.40
CA ILE A 104 18.47 -27.72 -0.67
C ILE A 104 17.74 -28.92 -0.07
N VAL A 105 17.18 -29.78 -0.93
CA VAL A 105 16.82 -31.14 -0.52
C VAL A 105 18.16 -31.82 -0.27
N ASP A 106 18.52 -32.02 0.99
CA ASP A 106 19.53 -33.03 1.31
C ASP A 106 18.93 -34.33 0.80
N GLU A 107 19.37 -34.79 -0.38
CA GLU A 107 19.38 -36.19 -0.72
C GLU A 107 20.30 -36.84 0.30
N ALA A 108 19.79 -37.04 1.52
CA ALA A 108 20.30 -38.11 2.33
C ALA A 108 20.13 -39.34 1.45
N GLU A 109 21.25 -39.84 0.92
CA GLU A 109 21.40 -41.24 0.58
C GLU A 109 20.97 -41.99 1.84
N GLU A 110 19.66 -42.24 1.99
CA GLU A 110 19.22 -43.42 2.67
C GLU A 110 19.88 -44.53 1.84
N GLU A 111 21.04 -44.98 2.31
CA GLU A 111 21.47 -46.35 2.13
C GLU A 111 20.24 -47.17 2.49
N TYR A 112 19.42 -47.47 1.49
CA TYR A 112 18.48 -48.56 1.55
C TYR A 112 19.37 -49.75 1.85
N ASP A 113 19.39 -50.14 3.13
CA ASP A 113 19.97 -51.40 3.53
C ASP A 113 19.21 -52.46 2.73
N ASP A 114 19.82 -52.95 1.65
CA ASP A 114 19.30 -53.94 0.69
C ASP A 114 18.91 -55.29 1.36
N ASN A 115 18.81 -55.33 2.69
CA ASN A 115 18.40 -56.47 3.51
C ASN A 115 16.88 -56.61 3.70
N TYR A 116 16.05 -55.95 2.88
CA TYR A 116 14.59 -56.07 2.94
C TYR A 116 13.99 -57.15 2.02
N ASP A 117 14.78 -58.13 1.59
CA ASP A 117 14.30 -59.26 0.77
C ASP A 117 13.68 -60.43 1.56
N ASP A 118 13.68 -60.40 2.90
CA ASP A 118 13.28 -61.58 3.73
C ASP A 118 11.99 -61.42 4.56
N LEU A 119 11.16 -60.39 4.33
CA LEU A 119 9.95 -60.12 5.14
C LEU A 119 8.63 -59.98 4.38
N PHE A 120 8.50 -60.58 3.19
CA PHE A 120 7.18 -60.79 2.57
C PHE A 120 6.57 -62.12 3.03
N GLY A 121 5.99 -62.10 4.23
CA GLY A 121 4.91 -63.02 4.60
C GLY A 121 3.57 -62.45 4.13
N ASP A 122 2.77 -63.28 3.46
CA ASP A 122 1.48 -62.98 2.82
C ASP A 122 0.36 -62.47 3.76
N ASP A 123 0.53 -61.30 4.39
CA ASP A 123 -0.54 -60.65 5.18
C ASP A 123 -0.82 -59.23 4.67
N GLU A 124 -1.71 -59.15 3.66
CA GLU A 124 -2.24 -57.93 3.01
C GLU A 124 -3.13 -57.04 3.93
N SER A 125 -2.88 -56.96 5.24
CA SER A 125 -3.80 -56.27 6.16
C SER A 125 -3.20 -55.15 7.02
N HIS A 126 -1.95 -54.74 6.80
CA HIS A 126 -1.38 -53.59 7.50
C HIS A 126 -1.36 -52.32 6.63
N PHE A 127 -2.40 -51.51 6.86
CA PHE A 127 -2.45 -50.06 6.70
C PHE A 127 -1.05 -49.41 6.72
N TYR A 128 -0.71 -48.70 5.64
CA TYR A 128 0.34 -47.69 5.64
C TYR A 128 0.18 -46.79 6.88
N PRO A 129 1.19 -46.67 7.77
CA PRO A 129 1.15 -45.66 8.79
C PRO A 129 1.21 -44.30 8.09
N GLN A 130 0.17 -43.47 8.27
CA GLN A 130 0.16 -42.05 7.90
C GLN A 130 1.13 -41.22 8.77
N ASN A 131 2.30 -41.76 9.12
CA ASN A 131 3.39 -40.96 9.64
C ASN A 131 4.09 -40.36 8.43
N HIS A 132 3.50 -39.31 7.85
CA HIS A 132 4.26 -38.39 7.02
C HIS A 132 5.40 -37.87 7.89
N VAL A 133 6.60 -38.43 7.70
CA VAL A 133 7.82 -37.88 8.27
C VAL A 133 7.92 -36.46 7.74
N GLU A 134 7.74 -35.49 8.62
CA GLU A 134 7.89 -34.09 8.26
C GLU A 134 9.34 -33.88 7.83
N HIS A 135 9.58 -33.75 6.52
CA HIS A 135 10.90 -33.43 6.00
C HIS A 135 11.28 -32.01 6.45
N GLU A 136 12.06 -31.92 7.53
CA GLU A 136 12.74 -30.70 7.94
C GLU A 136 14.00 -30.53 7.11
N THR A 137 14.10 -29.42 6.38
CA THR A 137 15.37 -29.01 5.77
C THR A 137 15.96 -27.85 6.57
N ILE A 138 17.18 -28.05 7.09
CA ILE A 138 17.90 -27.04 7.85
C ILE A 138 18.77 -26.24 6.87
N HIS A 139 18.46 -24.96 6.72
CA HIS A 139 19.18 -24.05 5.84
C HIS A 139 20.10 -23.14 6.62
N GLN A 140 21.16 -22.68 5.98
CA GLN A 140 22.11 -21.73 6.58
C GLN A 140 22.26 -20.51 5.66
N ALA A 141 21.85 -19.33 6.14
CA ALA A 141 22.06 -18.06 5.43
C ALA A 141 22.67 -17.03 6.40
N GLY A 142 23.80 -16.43 6.01
CA GLY A 142 24.49 -15.44 6.85
C GLY A 142 25.00 -15.98 8.19
N GLY A 143 25.21 -17.30 8.32
CA GLY A 143 25.56 -17.93 9.60
C GLY A 143 24.36 -18.19 10.53
N ILE A 144 23.16 -17.76 10.12
CA ILE A 144 21.90 -18.03 10.81
C ILE A 144 21.34 -19.34 10.24
N ARG A 145 21.05 -20.30 11.12
CA ARG A 145 20.34 -21.53 10.77
C ARG A 145 18.85 -21.28 10.86
N TYR A 146 18.12 -21.54 9.79
CA TYR A 146 16.65 -21.47 9.77
C TYR A 146 16.08 -22.75 9.15
N LYS A 147 14.89 -23.15 9.58
CA LYS A 147 14.27 -24.42 9.18
C LYS A 147 13.12 -24.15 8.21
N LEU A 148 13.23 -24.53 6.95
CA LEU A 148 12.09 -24.35 6.04
C LEU A 148 11.17 -25.58 6.18
N ARG A 149 10.01 -25.37 6.80
CA ARG A 149 8.98 -26.41 6.96
C ARG A 149 7.95 -26.31 5.86
N PHE A 150 7.69 -27.44 5.20
CA PHE A 150 6.57 -27.57 4.27
C PHE A 150 5.20 -27.29 4.93
N ASN A 151 5.08 -27.42 6.26
CA ASN A 151 3.87 -27.11 7.03
C ASN A 151 3.81 -25.71 7.65
N CYS A 152 4.71 -24.79 7.31
CA CYS A 152 4.68 -23.43 7.86
C CYS A 152 3.36 -22.70 7.54
N VAL A 153 2.99 -21.71 8.37
CA VAL A 153 1.79 -20.86 8.20
C VAL A 153 1.67 -20.35 6.76
N TYR A 154 2.82 -20.05 6.17
CA TYR A 154 2.91 -19.49 4.85
C TYR A 154 2.56 -20.49 3.72
N ASN A 155 3.00 -21.75 3.81
CA ASN A 155 2.54 -22.82 2.92
C ASN A 155 1.02 -23.02 3.00
N LYS A 156 0.44 -22.93 4.21
CA LYS A 156 -1.00 -23.01 4.42
C LYS A 156 -1.73 -21.83 3.78
N CYS A 157 -1.22 -20.61 3.91
CA CYS A 157 -1.82 -19.43 3.29
C CYS A 157 -1.74 -19.48 1.76
N MET A 158 -0.63 -19.94 1.19
CA MET A 158 -0.47 -20.09 -0.25
C MET A 158 -1.35 -21.22 -0.81
N ALA A 159 -1.43 -22.36 -0.12
CA ALA A 159 -2.41 -23.40 -0.44
C ALA A 159 -3.85 -22.87 -0.34
N THR A 160 -4.14 -22.02 0.64
CA THR A 160 -5.46 -21.39 0.80
C THR A 160 -5.81 -20.50 -0.40
N LEU A 161 -4.86 -19.70 -0.92
CA LEU A 161 -5.08 -18.89 -2.11
C LEU A 161 -5.22 -19.76 -3.36
N PHE A 162 -4.34 -20.75 -3.54
CA PHE A 162 -4.45 -21.68 -4.65
C PHE A 162 -5.83 -22.36 -4.64
N ASN A 163 -6.25 -22.85 -3.49
CA ASN A 163 -7.54 -23.51 -3.34
C ASN A 163 -8.71 -22.56 -3.58
N ALA A 164 -8.63 -21.31 -3.09
CA ALA A 164 -9.69 -20.31 -3.29
C ALA A 164 -9.84 -19.87 -4.76
N GLU A 165 -8.77 -19.89 -5.55
CA GLU A 165 -8.74 -19.39 -6.93
C GLU A 165 -8.95 -20.47 -7.98
N PHE A 166 -8.39 -21.65 -7.72
CA PHE A 166 -8.25 -22.72 -8.69
C PHE A 166 -8.98 -23.99 -8.27
N GLU A 167 -9.19 -24.26 -6.98
CA GLU A 167 -9.82 -25.50 -6.54
C GLU A 167 -11.33 -25.30 -6.31
N ASN A 168 -12.17 -26.03 -7.05
CA ASN A 168 -13.64 -25.91 -7.03
C ASN A 168 -14.34 -26.33 -5.72
N PHE A 169 -13.65 -26.35 -4.57
CA PHE A 169 -14.23 -26.78 -3.31
C PHE A 169 -14.95 -25.63 -2.59
N VAL A 170 -16.26 -25.50 -2.86
CA VAL A 170 -17.37 -25.17 -1.92
C VAL A 170 -17.30 -23.87 -1.09
N ILE A 171 -16.18 -23.14 -1.04
CA ILE A 171 -16.06 -21.89 -0.28
C ILE A 171 -16.34 -20.72 -1.22
N HIS A 172 -17.61 -20.31 -1.28
CA HIS A 172 -17.98 -19.02 -1.86
C HIS A 172 -17.41 -17.90 -0.97
N ARG A 173 -16.14 -17.52 -1.19
CA ARG A 173 -15.61 -16.27 -0.65
C ARG A 173 -16.24 -15.11 -1.41
N SER A 174 -16.51 -14.01 -0.73
CA SER A 174 -16.87 -12.78 -1.43
C SER A 174 -15.67 -12.28 -2.26
N GLY A 175 -15.92 -11.49 -3.29
CA GLY A 175 -14.83 -10.87 -4.07
C GLY A 175 -13.85 -10.09 -3.19
N ASP A 176 -14.36 -9.44 -2.13
CA ASP A 176 -13.57 -8.67 -1.18
C ASP A 176 -12.67 -9.53 -0.29
N GLU A 177 -13.19 -10.66 0.19
CA GLU A 177 -12.40 -11.61 0.99
C GLU A 177 -11.23 -12.17 0.19
N LEU A 178 -11.46 -12.50 -1.08
CA LEU A 178 -10.42 -12.99 -1.97
C LEU A 178 -9.41 -11.90 -2.30
N LEU A 179 -9.87 -10.66 -2.53
CA LEU A 179 -9.00 -9.52 -2.78
C LEU A 179 -8.10 -9.21 -1.57
N ASN A 180 -8.65 -9.26 -0.35
CA ASN A 180 -7.87 -9.08 0.88
C ASN A 180 -6.85 -10.21 1.05
N LEU A 181 -7.24 -11.46 0.77
CA LEU A 181 -6.30 -12.59 0.80
C LEU A 181 -5.13 -12.39 -0.18
N ARG A 182 -5.40 -11.93 -1.41
CA ARG A 182 -4.35 -11.60 -2.39
C ARG A 182 -3.42 -10.50 -1.88
N ARG A 183 -3.96 -9.44 -1.27
CA ARG A 183 -3.17 -8.33 -0.71
C ARG A 183 -2.22 -8.84 0.37
N ASP A 184 -2.75 -9.60 1.32
CA ASP A 184 -1.96 -10.15 2.44
C ASP A 184 -0.84 -11.04 1.92
N LEU A 185 -1.14 -11.93 0.96
CA LEU A 185 -0.15 -12.86 0.43
C LEU A 185 0.89 -12.21 -0.48
N ALA A 186 0.54 -11.15 -1.20
CA ALA A 186 1.51 -10.38 -1.96
C ALA A 186 2.54 -9.71 -1.04
N GLN A 187 2.11 -9.16 0.10
CA GLN A 187 3.03 -8.62 1.11
C GLN A 187 3.95 -9.70 1.66
N GLU A 188 3.41 -10.85 2.04
CA GLU A 188 4.20 -11.95 2.60
C GLU A 188 5.21 -12.48 1.59
N ALA A 189 4.80 -12.67 0.33
CA ALA A 189 5.70 -13.07 -0.74
C ALA A 189 6.83 -12.07 -0.97
N ALA A 190 6.53 -10.77 -0.96
CA ALA A 190 7.55 -9.73 -1.10
C ALA A 190 8.51 -9.67 0.09
N CYS A 191 8.00 -9.72 1.33
CA CYS A 191 8.80 -9.74 2.54
C CYS A 191 9.72 -10.97 2.58
N LEU A 192 9.20 -12.15 2.26
CA LEU A 192 9.98 -13.38 2.26
C LEU A 192 11.09 -13.35 1.19
N SER A 193 10.78 -12.92 -0.04
CA SER A 193 11.79 -12.79 -1.09
C SER A 193 12.94 -11.87 -0.67
N ILE A 194 12.63 -10.68 -0.16
CA ILE A 194 13.66 -9.75 0.32
C ILE A 194 14.40 -10.30 1.54
N ALA A 195 13.71 -10.99 2.44
CA ALA A 195 14.34 -11.51 3.64
C ALA A 195 15.37 -12.60 3.34
N ILE A 196 15.02 -13.52 2.43
CA ILE A 196 15.92 -14.55 1.94
C ILE A 196 17.14 -13.93 1.23
N GLU A 197 16.92 -13.00 0.31
CA GLU A 197 18.02 -12.36 -0.43
C GLU A 197 18.93 -11.54 0.51
N ALA A 198 18.37 -10.83 1.49
CA ALA A 198 19.15 -10.04 2.45
C ALA A 198 19.98 -10.90 3.41
N CYS A 199 19.50 -12.10 3.76
CA CYS A 199 20.20 -13.02 4.66
C CYS A 199 21.13 -14.00 3.92
N SER A 200 20.99 -14.15 2.59
CA SER A 200 21.83 -15.04 1.78
C SER A 200 23.31 -14.69 1.93
N PRO A 201 24.20 -15.69 2.13
CA PRO A 201 25.59 -15.42 2.45
C PRO A 201 26.29 -14.70 1.31
N ARG A 202 27.29 -13.88 1.68
CA ARG A 202 28.29 -13.38 0.75
C ARG A 202 29.03 -14.57 0.15
N SER A 203 28.55 -15.09 -0.98
CA SER A 203 29.35 -15.96 -1.82
C SER A 203 30.67 -15.20 -2.04
N HIS A 204 31.75 -15.71 -1.44
CA HIS A 204 33.09 -15.16 -1.67
C HIS A 204 33.22 -14.87 -3.15
N PRO A 205 33.81 -13.73 -3.58
CA PRO A 205 33.97 -13.42 -4.99
C PRO A 205 34.63 -14.64 -5.61
N GLN A 206 33.83 -15.43 -6.31
CA GLN A 206 34.33 -16.63 -6.95
C GLN A 206 35.30 -16.05 -7.97
N GLN A 207 36.61 -16.18 -7.71
CA GLN A 207 37.53 -16.39 -8.82
C GLN A 207 36.81 -17.39 -9.71
N PRO A 208 36.60 -17.07 -11.01
CA PRO A 208 35.76 -17.90 -11.88
C PRO A 208 36.22 -19.34 -11.72
N ALA A 209 35.44 -20.11 -10.95
CA ALA A 209 35.84 -21.43 -10.57
C ALA A 209 35.85 -22.20 -11.88
N GLN A 210 37.01 -22.75 -12.25
CA GLN A 210 37.02 -23.85 -13.19
C GLN A 210 36.12 -24.92 -12.58
N VAL A 211 34.91 -25.04 -13.13
CA VAL A 211 33.89 -26.00 -12.71
C VAL A 211 34.57 -27.37 -12.70
N PRO A 212 34.70 -28.04 -11.54
CA PRO A 212 35.07 -29.44 -11.54
C PRO A 212 33.88 -30.18 -12.15
N TYR A 213 34.10 -30.79 -13.31
CA TYR A 213 33.18 -31.79 -13.86
C TYR A 213 33.07 -32.92 -12.83
N SER A 214 31.98 -32.93 -12.06
CA SER A 214 31.49 -34.13 -11.38
C SER A 214 30.42 -34.73 -12.28
N PRO A 215 30.57 -35.97 -12.80
CA PRO A 215 29.62 -36.55 -13.75
C PRO A 215 28.27 -36.93 -13.12
N ASP A 216 28.17 -37.11 -11.80
CA ASP A 216 27.08 -37.88 -11.19
C ASP A 216 26.34 -37.15 -10.05
N GLY A 217 26.11 -35.84 -10.19
CA GLY A 217 25.35 -35.09 -9.18
C GLY A 217 24.86 -33.73 -9.69
N GLU A 218 24.02 -33.73 -10.72
CA GLU A 218 23.30 -32.50 -11.13
C GLU A 218 22.19 -32.23 -10.11
N SER A 219 22.42 -31.27 -9.21
CA SER A 219 21.41 -30.70 -8.31
C SER A 219 20.23 -30.16 -9.14
N TYR A 220 19.07 -30.82 -9.00
CA TYR A 220 17.87 -30.67 -9.83
C TYR A 220 17.13 -29.32 -9.75
N LEU A 221 17.60 -28.30 -9.02
CA LEU A 221 16.77 -27.12 -8.70
C LEU A 221 17.41 -25.73 -8.84
N ALA A 222 18.66 -25.61 -9.32
CA ALA A 222 19.31 -24.31 -9.46
C ALA A 222 19.29 -23.78 -10.90
N HIS A 223 18.11 -23.61 -11.50
CA HIS A 223 17.99 -22.81 -12.71
C HIS A 223 18.19 -21.32 -12.37
N ARG A 224 19.38 -20.80 -12.68
CA ARG A 224 19.58 -19.35 -12.86
C ARG A 224 18.72 -18.91 -14.04
N SER A 225 17.51 -18.45 -13.76
CA SER A 225 16.64 -17.76 -14.72
C SER A 225 17.43 -16.63 -15.41
N GLU A 226 17.20 -16.46 -16.71
CA GLU A 226 17.92 -15.58 -17.64
C GLU A 226 17.89 -14.08 -17.28
N SER A 227 17.18 -13.67 -16.22
CA SER A 227 17.20 -12.30 -15.72
C SER A 227 18.38 -12.06 -14.78
N SER A 228 19.62 -12.20 -15.25
CA SER A 228 20.76 -11.72 -14.47
C SER A 228 20.58 -10.23 -14.18
N PRO A 229 20.84 -9.77 -12.94
CA PRO A 229 20.70 -8.36 -12.59
C PRO A 229 21.50 -7.52 -13.59
N VAL A 230 20.89 -6.45 -14.12
CA VAL A 230 21.56 -5.60 -15.09
C VAL A 230 22.53 -4.70 -14.34
N TRP A 231 23.83 -4.90 -14.58
CA TRP A 231 24.90 -4.07 -14.04
C TRP A 231 25.50 -3.20 -15.14
N ARG A 232 25.63 -1.88 -14.91
CA ARG A 232 26.39 -0.97 -15.78
C ARG A 232 27.40 -0.20 -14.94
N ALA A 233 28.66 -0.23 -15.36
CA ALA A 233 29.77 0.43 -14.66
C ALA A 233 29.83 0.09 -13.15
N GLY A 234 29.57 -1.18 -12.79
CA GLY A 234 29.59 -1.65 -11.40
C GLY A 234 28.38 -1.25 -10.56
N ARG A 235 27.33 -0.69 -11.17
CA ARG A 235 26.08 -0.30 -10.48
C ARG A 235 24.89 -1.08 -11.03
N ARG A 236 23.95 -1.39 -10.14
CA ARG A 236 22.67 -1.98 -10.50
C ARG A 236 21.84 -0.97 -11.29
N VAL A 237 21.21 -1.41 -12.36
CA VAL A 237 20.33 -0.64 -13.25
C VAL A 237 19.02 -1.39 -13.38
N LEU A 238 17.89 -0.70 -13.40
CA LEU A 238 16.58 -1.31 -13.67
C LEU A 238 16.54 -1.79 -15.13
N GLY A 239 16.33 -3.09 -15.31
CA GLY A 239 16.24 -3.76 -16.61
C GLY A 239 14.80 -4.15 -16.96
N SER A 240 14.61 -4.67 -18.17
CA SER A 240 13.32 -5.20 -18.64
C SER A 240 12.71 -6.30 -17.77
N SER A 241 13.53 -7.04 -17.03
CA SER A 241 13.13 -8.08 -16.09
C SER A 241 12.79 -7.55 -14.68
N ASP A 242 13.12 -6.30 -14.38
CA ASP A 242 12.82 -5.66 -13.09
C ASP A 242 11.40 -5.13 -13.10
N LEU A 243 10.45 -6.07 -13.15
CA LEU A 243 9.04 -5.75 -13.23
C LEU A 243 8.63 -4.90 -12.01
N PRO A 244 7.86 -3.82 -12.24
CA PRO A 244 7.34 -3.00 -11.17
C PRO A 244 6.47 -3.83 -10.24
N GLY A 245 6.38 -3.41 -8.97
CA GLY A 245 5.61 -4.14 -7.97
C GLY A 245 4.12 -4.24 -8.30
N LEU A 246 3.61 -3.36 -9.17
CA LEU A 246 2.23 -3.34 -9.65
C LEU A 246 2.01 -4.14 -10.94
N ASP A 247 3.07 -4.66 -11.57
CA ASP A 247 2.92 -5.58 -12.71
C ASP A 247 2.19 -6.84 -12.22
N PRO A 248 1.13 -7.30 -12.90
CA PRO A 248 0.41 -8.50 -12.50
C PRO A 248 1.31 -9.74 -12.41
N ARG A 249 2.47 -9.72 -13.10
CA ARG A 249 3.50 -10.77 -13.09
C ARG A 249 4.51 -10.67 -11.94
N CYS A 250 4.21 -9.80 -10.98
CA CYS A 250 5.11 -9.17 -10.01
C CYS A 250 6.30 -10.00 -9.48
N SER A 251 7.51 -9.42 -9.58
CA SER A 251 8.76 -9.99 -9.05
C SER A 251 9.28 -9.32 -7.76
N THR A 252 8.76 -8.16 -7.29
CA THR A 252 9.46 -7.42 -6.18
C THR A 252 8.61 -6.60 -5.18
N GLY A 253 7.34 -6.27 -5.44
CA GLY A 253 6.54 -5.38 -4.58
C GLY A 253 5.50 -6.07 -3.67
N SER A 254 5.07 -5.37 -2.61
CA SER A 254 4.05 -5.82 -1.63
C SER A 254 2.60 -5.44 -1.93
N SER A 255 2.36 -4.63 -2.98
CA SER A 255 1.03 -4.11 -3.33
C SER A 255 0.55 -4.76 -4.61
N ILE A 256 -0.65 -5.35 -4.60
CA ILE A 256 -1.26 -5.87 -5.83
C ILE A 256 -1.88 -4.77 -6.69
N ASP A 257 -2.24 -3.63 -6.09
CA ASP A 257 -2.84 -2.51 -6.79
C ASP A 257 -2.49 -1.20 -6.06
N SER A 258 -2.49 -0.09 -6.78
CA SER A 258 -2.29 1.25 -6.24
C SER A 258 -3.48 2.13 -6.59
N CYS A 259 -4.04 2.81 -5.58
CA CYS A 259 -5.19 3.69 -5.76
C CYS A 259 -6.32 3.04 -6.60
N PRO A 260 -6.90 1.91 -6.15
CA PRO A 260 -7.87 1.10 -6.92
C PRO A 260 -9.08 1.91 -7.40
N TRP A 261 -9.43 2.94 -6.64
CA TRP A 261 -10.53 3.86 -6.94
C TRP A 261 -10.34 4.71 -8.20
N LEU A 262 -9.15 4.73 -8.78
CA LEU A 262 -8.91 5.40 -10.06
C LEU A 262 -9.30 4.51 -11.25
N GLY A 263 -9.51 3.20 -11.03
CA GLY A 263 -9.76 2.24 -12.09
C GLY A 263 -8.61 2.17 -13.10
N GLU A 264 -8.93 1.74 -14.32
CA GLU A 264 -8.05 1.84 -15.47
C GLU A 264 -8.00 3.30 -15.94
N ILE A 265 -6.84 3.93 -15.79
CA ILE A 265 -6.61 5.29 -16.27
C ILE A 265 -5.82 5.19 -17.56
N SER A 266 -6.42 5.59 -18.67
CA SER A 266 -5.73 5.79 -19.94
C SER A 266 -5.17 7.20 -20.01
N GLY A 267 -3.89 7.36 -20.35
CA GLY A 267 -3.32 8.67 -20.61
C GLY A 267 -1.80 8.61 -20.69
N PHE A 268 -1.24 9.23 -21.71
CA PHE A 268 0.20 9.35 -21.88
C PHE A 268 0.69 10.73 -21.45
N PRO A 269 1.95 10.85 -20.99
CA PRO A 269 2.59 12.16 -20.94
C PRO A 269 2.49 12.86 -22.30
N LEU A 270 2.45 14.18 -22.32
CA LEU A 270 2.65 14.96 -23.54
C LEU A 270 4.12 14.96 -23.94
N TYR A 271 5.02 14.98 -22.94
CA TYR A 271 6.45 15.08 -23.15
C TYR A 271 7.23 14.01 -22.39
N LEU A 272 8.27 13.50 -23.04
CA LEU A 272 9.28 12.63 -22.43
C LEU A 272 10.68 13.18 -22.71
N TRP A 273 11.62 12.87 -21.83
CA TRP A 273 13.04 13.10 -22.07
C TRP A 273 13.63 11.89 -22.79
N ASP A 274 14.13 12.08 -24.00
CA ASP A 274 14.89 11.07 -24.74
C ASP A 274 16.32 11.01 -24.20
N VAL A 275 16.69 9.87 -23.60
CA VAL A 275 17.99 9.68 -22.97
C VAL A 275 19.13 9.70 -24.00
N LYS A 276 18.89 9.17 -25.20
CA LYS A 276 19.88 9.06 -26.27
C LYS A 276 20.11 10.42 -26.93
N GLU A 277 19.03 11.09 -27.30
CA GLU A 277 19.07 12.39 -27.98
C GLU A 277 19.30 13.57 -27.01
N ARG A 278 19.16 13.33 -25.70
CA ARG A 278 19.36 14.31 -24.62
C ARG A 278 18.53 15.57 -24.82
N ARG A 279 17.24 15.37 -25.10
CA ARG A 279 16.24 16.41 -25.32
C ARG A 279 14.84 15.91 -24.96
N THR A 280 13.94 16.85 -24.70
CA THR A 280 12.50 16.62 -24.59
C THR A 280 11.91 16.34 -25.98
N VAL A 281 11.04 15.33 -26.06
CA VAL A 281 10.30 14.90 -27.25
C VAL A 281 8.81 14.86 -26.94
N GLU A 282 7.99 15.12 -27.95
CA GLU A 282 6.54 14.94 -27.85
C GLU A 282 6.19 13.46 -27.97
N VAL A 283 5.40 12.94 -27.04
CA VAL A 283 5.02 11.52 -27.01
C VAL A 283 4.27 11.10 -28.26
N PHE A 284 3.45 11.99 -28.82
CA PHE A 284 2.75 11.75 -30.08
C PHE A 284 3.70 11.39 -31.23
N SER A 285 4.92 11.93 -31.23
CA SER A 285 5.92 11.64 -32.27
C SER A 285 6.54 10.24 -32.16
N LEU A 286 6.25 9.51 -31.08
CA LEU A 286 6.80 8.18 -30.78
C LEU A 286 5.77 7.06 -31.00
N TRP A 287 4.51 7.37 -31.30
CA TRP A 287 3.43 6.38 -31.37
C TRP A 287 3.68 5.29 -32.41
N ASP A 288 4.17 5.66 -33.59
CA ASP A 288 4.45 4.71 -34.68
C ASP A 288 5.57 3.71 -34.33
N GLU A 289 6.51 4.10 -33.45
CA GLU A 289 7.66 3.26 -33.08
C GLU A 289 7.31 2.21 -32.02
N TYR A 290 6.38 2.52 -31.12
CA TYR A 290 6.10 1.72 -29.92
C TYR A 290 4.68 1.15 -29.84
N ASP A 291 3.86 1.29 -30.89
CA ASP A 291 2.46 0.83 -30.92
C ASP A 291 1.68 1.24 -29.66
N PHE A 292 1.82 2.52 -29.29
CA PHE A 292 1.22 3.13 -28.09
C PHE A 292 1.73 2.62 -26.73
N ASP A 293 2.69 1.70 -26.64
CA ASP A 293 3.30 1.25 -25.38
C ASP A 293 4.74 1.75 -25.22
N ILE A 294 4.89 3.06 -24.99
CA ILE A 294 6.21 3.70 -24.90
C ILE A 294 6.81 3.44 -23.51
N PRO A 295 7.95 2.74 -23.38
CA PRO A 295 8.55 2.45 -22.09
C PRO A 295 9.32 3.65 -21.54
N TYR A 296 8.93 4.15 -20.37
CA TYR A 296 9.64 5.22 -19.67
C TYR A 296 9.75 4.98 -18.16
N THR A 297 10.72 5.66 -17.55
CA THR A 297 10.89 5.72 -16.09
C THR A 297 10.46 7.08 -15.56
N ALA A 298 9.55 7.12 -14.60
CA ALA A 298 9.14 8.34 -13.91
C ALA A 298 10.07 8.66 -12.73
N ILE A 299 10.49 9.91 -12.61
CA ILE A 299 11.35 10.38 -11.50
C ILE A 299 10.53 11.22 -10.53
N SER A 300 10.47 10.74 -9.28
CA SER A 300 9.94 11.45 -8.12
C SER A 300 11.07 12.22 -7.43
N HIS A 301 10.93 13.54 -7.31
CA HIS A 301 11.99 14.41 -6.77
C HIS A 301 11.42 15.69 -6.12
N THR A 302 12.26 16.47 -5.43
CA THR A 302 11.83 17.67 -4.68
C THR A 302 12.50 18.99 -5.11
N TRP A 303 12.99 19.07 -6.34
CA TRP A 303 13.75 20.24 -6.84
C TRP A 303 12.97 21.55 -6.69
N GLY A 304 11.64 21.52 -6.84
CA GLY A 304 10.79 22.71 -6.78
C GLY A 304 10.85 23.46 -5.45
N ARG A 305 11.20 22.77 -4.35
CA ARG A 305 11.44 23.39 -3.04
C ARG A 305 12.70 24.27 -2.99
N TRP A 306 13.65 23.93 -3.83
CA TRP A 306 14.98 24.52 -3.89
C TRP A 306 15.11 25.49 -5.05
N ARG A 307 13.98 25.82 -5.69
CA ARG A 307 13.90 26.75 -6.81
C ARG A 307 14.39 28.14 -6.42
N GLN A 308 15.32 28.68 -7.20
CA GLN A 308 15.85 30.03 -7.04
C GLN A 308 14.95 31.02 -7.80
N ARG A 309 13.92 31.54 -7.13
CA ARG A 309 12.88 32.39 -7.76
C ARG A 309 13.39 33.77 -8.20
N ASP A 310 14.45 34.26 -7.58
CA ASP A 310 15.03 35.57 -7.88
C ASP A 310 15.98 35.54 -9.09
N GLN A 311 16.19 34.36 -9.69
CA GLN A 311 17.06 34.20 -10.85
C GLN A 311 16.24 33.82 -12.10
N PRO A 312 16.60 34.34 -13.28
CA PRO A 312 15.98 33.92 -14.52
C PRO A 312 16.25 32.44 -14.80
N GLY A 313 15.32 31.80 -15.52
CA GLY A 313 15.48 30.43 -15.96
C GLY A 313 16.67 30.27 -16.90
N VAL A 314 17.19 29.06 -16.98
CA VAL A 314 18.26 28.68 -17.90
C VAL A 314 17.68 28.38 -19.26
N ASN A 315 18.28 28.99 -20.29
CA ASN A 315 17.90 28.76 -21.66
C ASN A 315 18.56 27.49 -22.19
N MET A 316 17.77 26.43 -22.30
CA MET A 316 18.15 25.17 -22.93
C MET A 316 17.25 24.86 -24.13
N LYS A 317 16.80 25.87 -24.89
CA LYS A 317 15.81 25.74 -25.99
C LYS A 317 16.15 24.70 -27.06
N SER A 318 17.43 24.37 -27.25
CA SER A 318 17.87 23.28 -28.14
C SER A 318 17.58 21.87 -27.60
N ARG A 319 17.23 21.76 -26.32
CA ARG A 319 16.96 20.49 -25.60
C ARG A 319 15.58 20.47 -24.98
N VAL A 320 15.09 21.58 -24.43
CA VAL A 320 13.78 21.71 -23.78
C VAL A 320 13.11 22.98 -24.30
N PRO A 321 11.87 22.94 -24.82
CA PRO A 321 11.26 24.09 -25.50
C PRO A 321 11.03 25.34 -24.62
N TRP A 322 11.05 25.18 -23.29
CA TRP A 322 10.85 26.25 -22.31
C TRP A 322 12.11 26.52 -21.49
N LEU A 323 12.12 27.64 -20.75
CA LEU A 323 13.17 27.96 -19.80
C LEU A 323 13.08 27.06 -18.55
N ILE A 324 14.22 26.53 -18.11
CA ILE A 324 14.29 25.65 -16.94
C ILE A 324 14.62 26.47 -15.70
N PRO A 325 13.83 26.40 -14.61
CA PRO A 325 14.12 27.15 -13.39
C PRO A 325 15.40 26.66 -12.71
N ARG A 326 16.23 27.59 -12.23
CA ARG A 326 17.41 27.26 -11.41
C ARG A 326 16.98 26.72 -10.06
N ASN A 327 17.82 25.86 -9.48
CA ASN A 327 17.65 25.36 -8.12
C ASN A 327 19.00 25.24 -7.40
N SER A 328 18.98 25.08 -6.08
CA SER A 328 20.20 24.98 -5.27
C SER A 328 20.72 23.55 -5.06
N LEU A 329 20.03 22.51 -5.55
CA LEU A 329 20.47 21.12 -5.37
C LEU A 329 21.48 20.69 -6.44
N PHE A 330 21.27 21.12 -7.69
CA PHE A 330 22.15 20.77 -8.80
C PHE A 330 22.12 21.84 -9.89
N ASP A 331 23.19 21.85 -10.69
CA ASP A 331 23.27 22.66 -11.88
C ASP A 331 22.37 22.09 -12.98
N VAL A 332 21.36 22.86 -13.38
CA VAL A 332 20.37 22.44 -14.38
C VAL A 332 20.99 22.26 -15.77
N GLU A 333 22.11 22.94 -16.08
CA GLU A 333 22.81 22.76 -17.36
C GLU A 333 23.41 21.35 -17.49
N ARG A 334 23.63 20.67 -16.36
CA ARG A 334 24.11 19.29 -16.29
C ARG A 334 23.00 18.23 -16.35
N LEU A 335 21.73 18.63 -16.42
CA LEU A 335 20.60 17.70 -16.54
C LEU A 335 20.79 16.64 -17.64
N PRO A 336 21.33 16.94 -18.84
CA PRO A 336 21.56 15.91 -19.85
C PRO A 336 22.49 14.78 -19.39
N ASP A 337 23.51 15.10 -18.59
CA ASP A 337 24.44 14.11 -18.07
C ASP A 337 23.88 13.40 -16.85
N ILE A 338 23.11 14.11 -16.00
CA ILE A 338 22.44 13.53 -14.83
C ILE A 338 21.39 12.50 -15.28
N LEU A 339 20.51 12.88 -16.22
CA LEU A 339 19.44 12.01 -16.72
C LEU A 339 19.98 10.80 -17.49
N ALA A 340 21.13 10.94 -18.17
CA ALA A 340 21.81 9.80 -18.80
C ALA A 340 22.42 8.79 -17.80
N GLN A 341 22.57 9.16 -16.52
CA GLN A 341 23.09 8.31 -15.46
C GLN A 341 22.01 7.67 -14.59
N ILE A 342 20.73 8.01 -14.82
CA ILE A 342 19.62 7.40 -14.08
C ILE A 342 19.68 5.88 -14.29
N PRO A 343 19.57 5.07 -13.22
CA PRO A 343 19.81 3.64 -13.28
C PRO A 343 18.59 2.91 -13.86
N THR A 344 18.29 3.16 -15.14
CA THR A 344 17.22 2.52 -15.91
C THR A 344 17.70 2.13 -17.31
N ASP A 345 17.07 1.11 -17.89
CA ASP A 345 17.25 0.71 -19.28
C ASP A 345 16.22 1.32 -20.23
N THR A 346 15.18 1.97 -19.69
CA THR A 346 14.16 2.66 -20.50
C THR A 346 14.79 3.75 -21.36
N PRO A 347 14.39 3.84 -22.65
CA PRO A 347 14.90 4.88 -23.55
C PRO A 347 14.42 6.29 -23.17
N TYR A 348 13.29 6.37 -22.47
CA TYR A 348 12.68 7.63 -22.08
C TYR A 348 12.58 7.79 -20.56
N ILE A 349 12.58 9.04 -20.12
CA ILE A 349 12.40 9.45 -18.73
C ILE A 349 11.28 10.49 -18.67
N TRP A 350 10.39 10.35 -17.69
CA TRP A 350 9.51 11.44 -17.29
C TRP A 350 10.08 12.10 -16.03
N PHE A 351 10.46 13.37 -16.15
CA PHE A 351 10.92 14.18 -15.01
C PHE A 351 10.31 15.56 -15.13
N ASP A 352 9.49 15.93 -14.14
CA ASP A 352 8.65 17.13 -14.13
C ASP A 352 9.37 18.42 -14.59
N LEU A 353 10.63 18.62 -14.21
CA LEU A 353 11.44 19.78 -14.59
C LEU A 353 11.65 19.94 -16.11
N VAL A 354 11.71 18.83 -16.85
CA VAL A 354 11.98 18.79 -18.31
C VAL A 354 10.81 18.23 -19.12
N CYS A 355 9.75 17.73 -18.47
CA CYS A 355 8.55 17.20 -19.10
C CYS A 355 7.30 18.07 -18.85
N ILE A 356 7.35 19.02 -17.92
CA ILE A 356 6.26 19.99 -17.70
C ILE A 356 6.80 21.39 -18.02
N PRO A 357 6.12 22.18 -18.90
CA PRO A 357 6.45 23.59 -19.08
C PRO A 357 6.46 24.37 -17.77
N GLN A 358 7.49 25.18 -17.55
CA GLN A 358 7.75 25.83 -16.25
C GLN A 358 7.43 27.33 -16.29
N GLU A 359 6.50 27.77 -15.44
CA GLU A 359 6.18 29.20 -15.26
C GLU A 359 7.19 29.91 -14.34
N GLY A 360 7.25 31.24 -14.41
CA GLY A 360 8.03 32.08 -13.48
C GLY A 360 9.53 32.11 -13.76
N CYS A 361 9.94 31.85 -15.00
CA CYS A 361 11.34 31.77 -15.43
C CYS A 361 11.87 33.05 -16.09
N GLY A 362 11.15 34.18 -15.98
CA GLY A 362 11.51 35.46 -16.60
C GLY A 362 10.90 35.69 -18.00
N GLU A 363 10.36 34.64 -18.63
CA GLU A 363 9.52 34.70 -19.83
C GLU A 363 8.13 34.13 -19.47
N GLU A 364 7.06 34.74 -19.99
CA GLU A 364 5.72 34.15 -19.91
C GLU A 364 5.62 32.97 -20.87
N LEU A 365 4.99 31.88 -20.42
CA LEU A 365 4.63 30.78 -21.33
C LEU A 365 3.58 31.28 -22.32
N ASP A 366 3.71 30.90 -23.58
CA ASP A 366 2.63 31.08 -24.55
C ASP A 366 1.41 30.22 -24.18
N GLU A 367 0.28 30.46 -24.86
CA GLU A 367 -0.98 29.77 -24.56
C GLU A 367 -0.87 28.25 -24.72
N GLN A 368 -0.13 27.78 -25.72
CA GLN A 368 0.00 26.37 -26.01
C GLN A 368 0.80 25.64 -24.93
N LEU A 369 1.95 26.20 -24.52
CA LEU A 369 2.76 25.65 -23.45
C LEU A 369 2.05 25.72 -22.09
N ARG A 370 1.25 26.76 -21.85
CA ARG A 370 0.45 26.86 -20.62
C ARG A 370 -0.65 25.80 -20.58
N GLN A 371 -1.34 25.57 -21.69
CA GLN A 371 -2.33 24.50 -21.80
C GLN A 371 -1.68 23.12 -21.64
N ALA A 372 -0.48 22.92 -22.20
CA ALA A 372 0.28 21.70 -22.04
C ALA A 372 0.72 21.47 -20.58
N MET A 373 1.18 22.52 -19.89
CA MET A 373 1.47 22.47 -18.44
C MET A 373 0.25 22.02 -17.63
N TRP A 374 -0.92 22.62 -17.88
CA TRP A 374 -2.15 22.24 -17.16
C TRP A 374 -2.55 20.79 -17.43
N THR A 375 -2.43 20.34 -18.67
CA THR A 375 -2.75 18.97 -19.06
C THR A 375 -1.81 17.97 -18.37
N GLU A 376 -0.51 18.23 -18.33
CA GLU A 376 0.49 17.41 -17.64
C GLU A 376 0.26 17.35 -16.11
N VAL A 377 -0.09 18.48 -15.49
CA VAL A 377 -0.40 18.54 -14.05
C VAL A 377 -1.66 17.74 -13.72
N ALA A 378 -2.69 17.78 -14.57
CA ALA A 378 -3.89 16.97 -14.39
C ALA A 378 -3.65 15.46 -14.62
N SER A 379 -2.72 15.12 -15.51
CA SER A 379 -2.45 13.74 -15.96
C SER A 379 -1.44 12.98 -15.09
N GLN A 380 -0.98 13.55 -13.97
CA GLN A 380 0.03 12.93 -13.10
C GLN A 380 -0.30 11.48 -12.68
N ALA A 381 -1.58 11.18 -12.46
CA ALA A 381 -2.02 9.82 -12.13
C ALA A 381 -1.75 8.81 -13.25
N SER A 382 -2.11 9.14 -14.49
CA SER A 382 -1.87 8.27 -15.65
C SER A 382 -0.38 8.16 -15.97
N ILE A 383 0.38 9.24 -15.79
CA ILE A 383 1.83 9.28 -16.00
C ILE A 383 2.56 8.33 -15.03
N PHE A 384 2.29 8.42 -13.72
CA PHE A 384 2.99 7.54 -12.78
C PHE A 384 2.52 6.08 -12.89
N LYS A 385 1.23 5.83 -13.11
CA LYS A 385 0.70 4.47 -13.31
C LYS A 385 1.18 3.82 -14.61
N GLY A 386 1.32 4.60 -15.69
CA GLY A 386 1.76 4.13 -16.99
C GLY A 386 3.28 4.01 -17.14
N ALA A 387 4.07 4.48 -16.16
CA ALA A 387 5.52 4.36 -16.21
C ALA A 387 5.96 2.90 -15.98
N LYS A 388 6.89 2.41 -16.80
CA LYS A 388 7.49 1.08 -16.62
C LYS A 388 8.18 0.96 -15.26
N HIS A 389 8.94 1.98 -14.88
CA HIS A 389 9.54 2.08 -13.55
C HIS A 389 9.27 3.45 -12.94
N ALA A 390 9.34 3.53 -11.61
CA ALA A 390 9.38 4.78 -10.88
C ALA A 390 10.61 4.80 -9.97
N ILE A 391 11.30 5.94 -9.91
CA ILE A 391 12.47 6.16 -9.05
C ILE A 391 12.24 7.38 -8.17
N ALA A 392 12.34 7.20 -6.85
CA ALA A 392 12.49 8.26 -5.87
C ALA A 392 13.98 8.61 -5.77
N TRP A 393 14.36 9.78 -6.29
CA TRP A 393 15.74 10.24 -6.23
C TRP A 393 15.95 11.14 -5.01
N TRP A 394 16.72 10.67 -4.03
CA TRP A 394 17.03 11.44 -2.83
C TRP A 394 18.33 12.21 -3.02
N ASN A 395 18.21 13.43 -3.54
CA ASN A 395 19.35 14.30 -3.83
C ASN A 395 19.36 15.54 -2.93
N THR A 396 19.53 15.33 -1.62
CA THR A 396 19.62 16.41 -0.62
C THR A 396 20.80 16.17 0.31
N ASP A 397 21.26 17.20 1.01
CA ASP A 397 22.38 17.05 1.97
C ASP A 397 22.06 16.09 3.12
N SER A 398 20.77 15.90 3.40
CA SER A 398 20.25 14.93 4.37
C SER A 398 20.09 13.50 3.81
N ALA A 399 20.23 13.31 2.50
CA ALA A 399 20.13 12.00 1.87
C ALA A 399 21.38 11.15 2.15
N PRO A 400 21.28 9.81 2.10
CA PRO A 400 22.38 8.95 2.48
C PRO A 400 23.45 8.99 1.38
N GLU A 401 24.73 8.98 1.74
CA GLU A 401 25.79 8.79 0.74
C GLU A 401 25.92 7.31 0.34
N SER A 402 25.58 6.40 1.25
CA SER A 402 25.64 4.95 1.08
C SER A 402 24.41 4.28 1.69
N TRP A 403 24.04 3.12 1.14
CA TRP A 403 22.96 2.28 1.65
C TRP A 403 23.37 1.33 2.78
N ASP A 404 24.59 1.39 3.29
CA ASP A 404 25.10 0.41 4.27
C ASP A 404 24.24 0.31 5.54
N GLY A 405 23.84 1.45 6.12
CA GLY A 405 22.94 1.46 7.27
C GLY A 405 21.56 0.85 6.96
N MET A 406 21.02 1.13 5.77
CA MET A 406 19.72 0.60 5.33
C MET A 406 19.80 -0.89 5.04
N ARG A 407 20.86 -1.34 4.37
CA ARG A 407 21.13 -2.77 4.16
C ARG A 407 21.27 -3.53 5.47
N SER A 408 22.00 -2.98 6.43
CA SER A 408 22.13 -3.57 7.78
C SER A 408 20.79 -3.67 8.49
N ALA A 409 19.97 -2.60 8.44
CA ALA A 409 18.64 -2.59 9.03
C ALA A 409 17.72 -3.63 8.36
N ILE A 410 17.72 -3.70 7.02
CA ILE A 410 16.93 -4.69 6.27
C ILE A 410 17.40 -6.10 6.59
N GLN A 411 18.70 -6.36 6.64
CA GLN A 411 19.24 -7.67 6.99
C GLN A 411 18.83 -8.09 8.41
N TRP A 412 18.86 -7.16 9.38
CA TRP A 412 18.38 -7.44 10.74
C TRP A 412 16.86 -7.72 10.76
N MET A 413 16.05 -6.87 10.12
CA MET A 413 14.59 -7.10 9.99
C MET A 413 14.29 -8.43 9.33
N SER A 414 15.04 -8.79 8.28
CA SER A 414 14.93 -10.04 7.54
C SER A 414 15.25 -11.24 8.41
N SER A 415 16.29 -11.16 9.23
CA SER A 415 16.67 -12.22 10.17
C SER A 415 15.57 -12.45 11.20
N VAL A 416 15.02 -11.37 11.78
CA VAL A 416 13.86 -11.45 12.68
C VAL A 416 12.68 -12.06 11.94
N TYR A 417 12.32 -11.55 10.76
CA TYR A 417 11.19 -12.05 9.97
C TYR A 417 11.30 -13.56 9.66
N LEU A 418 12.48 -14.04 9.24
CA LEU A 418 12.70 -15.45 8.93
C LEU A 418 12.62 -16.33 10.18
N ASP A 419 13.26 -15.94 11.29
CA ASP A 419 13.21 -16.72 12.54
C ASP A 419 11.77 -16.94 13.03
N LEU A 420 10.88 -15.98 12.75
CA LEU A 420 9.46 -16.05 13.12
C LEU A 420 8.65 -17.03 12.28
N GLN A 421 8.89 -17.05 10.96
CA GLN A 421 8.15 -17.94 10.04
C GLN A 421 8.46 -19.42 10.28
N PHE A 422 9.55 -19.70 10.98
CA PHE A 422 10.14 -21.03 11.13
C PHE A 422 10.33 -21.48 12.59
N SER A 423 9.82 -20.71 13.55
CA SER A 423 9.84 -21.12 14.97
C SER A 423 8.89 -22.29 15.20
N ASP A 424 9.40 -23.32 15.87
CA ASP A 424 8.63 -24.45 16.36
C ASP A 424 7.46 -23.95 17.20
N GLY A 425 6.25 -24.50 17.04
CA GLY A 425 5.12 -24.17 17.93
C GLY A 425 5.33 -24.61 19.39
N ASP A 426 6.47 -25.21 19.71
CA ASP A 426 6.96 -25.42 21.07
C ASP A 426 7.52 -24.12 21.65
N GLU A 427 7.39 -23.96 22.98
CA GLU A 427 7.66 -22.78 23.82
C GLU A 427 9.07 -22.14 23.75
N SER A 428 9.83 -22.34 22.67
CA SER A 428 11.12 -21.70 22.45
C SER A 428 10.91 -20.20 22.20
N PRO A 429 11.43 -19.33 23.09
CA PRO A 429 11.35 -17.89 22.88
C PRO A 429 12.11 -17.52 21.60
N ILE A 430 11.53 -16.60 20.82
CA ILE A 430 12.16 -16.10 19.60
C ILE A 430 13.56 -15.59 19.92
N ARG A 431 14.51 -16.05 19.12
CA ARG A 431 15.89 -15.58 19.19
C ARG A 431 15.96 -14.24 18.47
N ILE A 432 15.55 -13.16 19.13
CA ILE A 432 15.84 -11.82 18.63
C ILE A 432 17.36 -11.73 18.50
N PRO A 433 17.93 -11.57 17.28
CA PRO A 433 19.37 -11.53 17.10
C PRO A 433 19.93 -10.42 17.99
N PRO A 434 20.80 -10.74 18.97
CA PRO A 434 21.24 -9.73 19.92
C PRO A 434 22.02 -8.66 19.16
N TRP A 435 21.44 -7.46 19.10
CA TRP A 435 22.18 -6.28 18.67
C TRP A 435 23.20 -5.96 19.76
N LYS A 436 24.47 -6.40 19.59
CA LYS A 436 25.51 -6.19 20.59
C LYS A 436 25.92 -4.71 20.58
N ALA A 437 25.44 -3.96 21.57
CA ALA A 437 25.78 -2.56 21.83
C ALA A 437 27.29 -2.25 22.05
N HIS A 438 28.18 -3.26 21.98
CA HIS A 438 29.63 -3.14 22.14
C HIS A 438 30.39 -2.95 20.82
N ASP A 439 29.80 -3.18 19.64
CA ASP A 439 30.43 -2.90 18.33
C ASP A 439 30.30 -1.41 17.91
N ARG A 440 30.53 -0.51 18.88
CA ARG A 440 30.29 0.95 18.83
C ARG A 440 31.07 1.74 17.77
N LEU A 441 31.87 1.11 16.92
CA LEU A 441 32.65 1.82 15.90
C LEU A 441 31.91 2.08 14.59
N GLN A 442 30.73 1.47 14.36
CA GLN A 442 29.88 1.77 13.20
C GLN A 442 28.39 1.61 13.52
N ALA A 443 27.88 2.31 14.53
CA ALA A 443 26.43 2.48 14.69
C ALA A 443 25.92 3.34 13.51
N THR A 444 25.78 2.75 12.33
CA THR A 444 25.20 3.42 11.17
C THR A 444 23.69 3.36 11.34
N GLY A 445 23.18 4.27 12.18
CA GLY A 445 21.87 4.83 11.91
C GLY A 445 21.79 5.16 10.42
N LEU A 446 20.63 4.98 9.82
CA LEU A 446 20.44 5.22 8.40
C LEU A 446 20.86 6.66 8.04
N PHE A 447 20.69 7.61 8.98
CA PHE A 447 20.84 9.05 8.77
C PHE A 447 21.26 9.81 10.05
N SER A 448 21.74 11.04 9.90
CA SER A 448 21.84 12.00 11.00
C SER A 448 20.44 12.39 11.51
N GLN A 449 20.06 11.86 12.67
CA GLN A 449 18.95 12.25 13.58
C GLN A 449 17.52 12.58 13.06
N ASP A 450 17.23 12.82 11.77
CA ASP A 450 15.89 13.32 11.40
C ASP A 450 15.40 12.97 9.96
N MET A 451 15.06 11.71 9.71
CA MET A 451 14.46 11.28 8.43
C MET A 451 13.14 11.96 8.06
N ALA A 452 12.36 12.40 9.04
CA ALA A 452 11.15 13.16 8.78
C ALA A 452 11.46 14.52 8.11
N THR A 453 12.70 15.00 8.21
CA THR A 453 13.17 16.20 7.52
C THR A 453 13.63 15.95 6.09
N LEU A 454 13.76 14.69 5.65
CA LEU A 454 14.03 14.42 4.23
C LEU A 454 12.93 15.11 3.39
N PRO A 455 13.31 16.01 2.48
CA PRO A 455 12.33 16.79 1.74
C PRO A 455 11.35 15.92 0.94
N TRP A 456 11.79 14.73 0.50
CA TRP A 456 10.94 13.76 -0.19
C TRP A 456 9.78 13.30 0.69
N PHE A 457 10.02 12.91 1.93
CA PHE A 457 8.94 12.49 2.82
C PHE A 457 8.03 13.64 3.22
N SER A 458 8.56 14.85 3.40
CA SER A 458 7.72 15.99 3.79
C SER A 458 6.96 16.64 2.63
N SER A 459 7.10 16.17 1.38
CA SER A 459 6.49 16.80 0.19
C SER A 459 5.11 16.29 -0.16
N LEU A 460 4.26 17.24 -0.55
CA LEU A 460 2.89 16.93 -0.94
C LEU A 460 2.85 16.26 -2.32
N TRP A 461 3.68 16.72 -3.24
CA TRP A 461 3.80 16.13 -4.58
C TRP A 461 4.29 14.68 -4.52
N THR A 462 5.33 14.42 -3.72
CA THR A 462 5.86 13.06 -3.55
C THR A 462 4.89 12.13 -2.81
N LEU A 463 4.00 12.66 -1.95
CA LEU A 463 2.91 11.87 -1.36
C LEU A 463 1.98 11.31 -2.45
N GLN A 464 1.60 12.13 -3.42
CA GLN A 464 0.81 11.66 -4.57
C GLN A 464 1.58 10.59 -5.36
N GLU A 465 2.85 10.86 -5.66
CA GLU A 465 3.70 9.97 -6.47
C GLU A 465 3.88 8.60 -5.82
N VAL A 466 4.15 8.54 -4.50
CA VAL A 466 4.30 7.26 -3.78
C VAL A 466 2.98 6.53 -3.60
N CYS A 467 1.84 7.23 -3.51
CA CYS A 467 0.54 6.56 -3.48
C CYS A 467 0.18 5.94 -4.83
N LEU A 468 0.58 6.57 -5.94
CA LEU A 468 0.42 6.05 -7.30
C LEU A 468 1.40 4.92 -7.61
N ARG A 469 2.62 4.99 -7.07
CA ARG A 469 3.70 4.01 -7.22
C ARG A 469 4.27 3.61 -5.87
N PRO A 470 3.54 2.82 -5.06
CA PRO A 470 4.05 2.33 -3.79
C PRO A 470 5.27 1.42 -3.96
N ASP A 471 5.42 0.82 -5.15
CA ASP A 471 6.55 0.02 -5.60
C ASP A 471 7.76 0.86 -6.08
N ILE A 472 7.76 2.17 -5.86
CA ILE A 472 8.84 3.06 -6.29
C ILE A 472 10.20 2.61 -5.76
N TRP A 473 11.20 2.61 -6.64
CA TRP A 473 12.58 2.30 -6.32
C TRP A 473 13.29 3.50 -5.71
N ILE A 474 14.16 3.30 -4.73
CA ILE A 474 14.84 4.40 -4.06
C ILE A 474 16.28 4.50 -4.54
N CYS A 475 16.68 5.70 -4.97
CA CYS A 475 18.05 6.05 -5.30
C CYS A 475 18.61 7.07 -4.31
N ASN A 476 19.86 6.87 -3.90
CA ASN A 476 20.60 7.85 -3.11
C ASN A 476 21.05 9.04 -3.98
N LYS A 477 21.77 10.00 -3.39
CA LYS A 477 22.28 11.18 -4.13
C LYS A 477 23.23 10.83 -5.28
N ASN A 478 23.88 9.67 -5.20
CA ASN A 478 24.85 9.18 -6.18
C ASN A 478 24.19 8.34 -7.29
N LEU A 479 22.85 8.22 -7.31
CA LEU A 479 22.08 7.38 -8.22
C LEU A 479 22.32 5.88 -8.03
N ASP A 480 22.71 5.45 -6.82
CA ASP A 480 22.76 4.04 -6.46
C ASP A 480 21.40 3.58 -5.96
N LEU A 481 20.87 2.49 -6.52
CA LEU A 481 19.63 1.86 -6.09
C LEU A 481 19.79 1.15 -4.75
N LEU A 482 18.76 1.22 -3.90
CA LEU A 482 18.68 0.41 -2.68
C LEU A 482 18.55 -1.07 -3.06
N THR A 483 19.57 -1.85 -2.70
CA THR A 483 19.68 -3.27 -2.99
C THR A 483 20.13 -4.04 -1.75
N VAL A 484 19.78 -5.32 -1.67
CA VAL A 484 20.20 -6.26 -0.61
C VAL A 484 20.74 -7.56 -1.21
N GLY A 485 21.46 -8.32 -0.40
CA GLY A 485 22.09 -9.56 -0.82
C GLY A 485 23.22 -9.35 -1.84
N ASP A 486 23.87 -10.45 -2.20
CA ASP A 486 24.94 -10.46 -3.20
C ASP A 486 24.44 -10.27 -4.61
N ASN A 487 23.23 -10.77 -4.87
CA ASN A 487 22.58 -10.69 -6.17
C ASN A 487 22.16 -9.26 -6.50
N GLY A 488 22.27 -8.31 -5.55
CA GLY A 488 21.79 -6.94 -5.72
C GLY A 488 20.27 -6.90 -5.90
N ALA A 489 19.55 -7.68 -5.10
CA ALA A 489 18.09 -7.72 -5.10
C ALA A 489 17.54 -6.34 -4.77
N LEU A 490 16.68 -5.81 -5.63
CA LEU A 490 16.13 -4.47 -5.49
C LEU A 490 15.08 -4.44 -4.38
N VAL A 491 15.07 -3.38 -3.58
CA VAL A 491 14.09 -3.18 -2.51
C VAL A 491 13.13 -2.06 -2.90
N ALA A 492 11.88 -2.42 -3.21
CA ALA A 492 10.82 -1.47 -3.46
C ALA A 492 10.37 -0.81 -2.14
N PHE A 493 9.89 0.43 -2.20
CA PHE A 493 9.54 1.16 -0.99
C PHE A 493 8.41 0.48 -0.19
N ASN A 494 7.34 0.03 -0.84
CA ASN A 494 6.29 -0.73 -0.16
C ASN A 494 6.75 -2.05 0.45
N THR A 495 7.75 -2.71 -0.13
CA THR A 495 8.35 -3.92 0.44
C THR A 495 9.12 -3.62 1.72
N LEU A 496 9.85 -2.49 1.76
CA LEU A 496 10.47 -1.99 2.98
C LEU A 496 9.42 -1.66 4.06
N VAL A 497 8.33 -1.00 3.68
CA VAL A 497 7.20 -0.70 4.59
C VAL A 497 6.61 -1.99 5.17
N SER A 498 6.24 -2.94 4.32
CA SER A 498 5.66 -4.22 4.75
C SER A 498 6.60 -5.00 5.66
N LEU A 499 7.88 -5.09 5.33
CA LEU A 499 8.85 -5.80 6.16
C LEU A 499 8.97 -5.17 7.55
N ALA A 500 9.07 -3.84 7.62
CA ALA A 500 9.16 -3.12 8.88
C ALA A 500 7.89 -3.30 9.75
N GLU A 501 6.71 -3.20 9.15
CA GLU A 501 5.43 -3.37 9.84
C GLU A 501 5.24 -4.81 10.35
N ARG A 502 5.59 -5.83 9.56
CA ARG A 502 5.50 -7.24 9.98
C ARG A 502 6.45 -7.56 11.14
N VAL A 503 7.66 -7.03 11.10
CA VAL A 503 8.60 -7.16 12.22
C VAL A 503 8.07 -6.43 13.45
N LYS A 504 7.51 -5.21 13.31
CA LYS A 504 6.88 -4.47 14.41
C LYS A 504 5.76 -5.28 15.05
N ASP A 505 4.77 -5.73 14.28
CA ASP A 505 3.61 -6.48 14.79
C ASP A 505 4.05 -7.73 15.55
N THR A 506 5.13 -8.35 15.08
CA THR A 506 5.68 -9.52 15.77
C THR A 506 6.35 -9.16 17.08
N LEU A 507 7.17 -8.09 17.11
CA LEU A 507 7.76 -7.61 18.36
C LEU A 507 6.68 -7.22 19.38
N ILE A 508 5.53 -6.66 18.96
CA ILE A 508 4.39 -6.39 19.85
C ILE A 508 3.86 -7.69 20.48
N ARG A 509 3.64 -8.73 19.67
CA ARG A 509 3.11 -10.02 20.15
C ARG A 509 4.03 -10.69 21.16
N GLU A 510 5.33 -10.62 20.92
CA GLU A 510 6.32 -11.45 21.62
C GLU A 510 6.88 -10.77 22.86
N LEU A 511 6.99 -9.44 22.83
CA LEU A 511 7.37 -8.65 23.99
C LEU A 511 6.19 -8.41 24.95
N ASN A 512 5.01 -8.98 24.66
CA ASN A 512 3.85 -9.15 25.54
C ASN A 512 3.56 -7.93 26.42
N ASP A 513 3.26 -6.80 25.79
CA ASP A 513 2.82 -5.63 26.52
C ASP A 513 1.63 -4.95 25.85
N LEU A 514 0.46 -5.58 26.01
CA LEU A 514 -0.83 -5.00 25.64
C LEU A 514 -1.20 -3.78 26.52
N THR A 515 -0.41 -3.47 27.56
CA THR A 515 -0.70 -2.39 28.52
C THR A 515 0.03 -1.10 28.21
N THR A 516 1.16 -1.16 27.50
CA THR A 516 1.93 0.02 27.10
C THR A 516 1.37 0.62 25.80
N PRO A 517 0.99 1.92 25.79
CA PRO A 517 0.55 2.59 24.57
C PRO A 517 1.59 2.47 23.46
N ALA A 518 1.15 2.30 22.21
CA ALA A 518 2.03 2.04 21.06
C ALA A 518 3.18 3.05 20.90
N ASN A 519 2.96 4.30 21.29
CA ASN A 519 3.95 5.38 21.21
C ASN A 519 5.10 5.21 22.22
N HIS A 520 4.88 4.52 23.33
CA HIS A 520 5.91 4.22 24.35
C HIS A 520 6.65 2.91 24.08
N LEU A 521 6.09 2.02 23.25
CA LEU A 521 6.75 0.77 22.86
C LEU A 521 8.04 1.04 22.09
N LEU A 522 8.03 2.02 21.17
CA LEU A 522 9.18 2.32 20.31
C LEU A 522 10.42 2.76 21.12
N GLU A 523 10.25 3.68 22.06
CA GLU A 523 11.35 4.14 22.94
C GLU A 523 11.84 3.04 23.88
N ARG A 524 10.96 2.14 24.31
CA ARG A 524 11.34 0.98 25.14
C ARG A 524 12.12 -0.07 24.34
N TRP A 525 11.82 -0.23 23.06
CA TRP A 525 12.51 -1.18 22.18
C TRP A 525 13.85 -0.67 21.69
N LYS A 526 14.07 0.64 21.70
CA LYS A 526 15.31 1.32 21.28
C LYS A 526 16.62 0.65 21.73
N PRO A 527 16.79 0.18 22.98
CA PRO A 527 18.00 -0.56 23.39
C PRO A 527 18.07 -2.02 22.89
N LEU A 528 16.96 -2.59 22.42
CA LEU A 528 16.81 -4.01 22.05
C LEU A 528 16.84 -4.25 20.54
N VAL A 529 16.55 -3.24 19.73
CA VAL A 529 16.42 -3.37 18.27
C VAL A 529 17.54 -2.65 17.51
N HIS A 530 17.71 -3.01 16.23
CA HIS A 530 18.66 -2.32 15.36
C HIS A 530 18.26 -0.83 15.20
N PRO A 531 19.18 0.14 15.38
CA PRO A 531 18.86 1.57 15.29
C PRO A 531 18.17 1.96 13.98
N GLY A 532 18.65 1.44 12.85
CA GLY A 532 18.05 1.70 11.55
C GLY A 532 16.60 1.17 11.42
N PHE A 533 16.22 0.07 12.09
CA PHE A 533 14.83 -0.38 12.10
C PHE A 533 13.94 0.62 12.84
N HIS A 534 14.39 1.09 14.01
CA HIS A 534 13.68 2.12 14.76
C HIS A 534 13.53 3.41 13.95
N GLU A 535 14.56 3.82 13.20
CA GLU A 535 14.50 4.99 12.32
C GLU A 535 13.51 4.81 11.16
N VAL A 536 13.43 3.61 10.55
CA VAL A 536 12.39 3.30 9.55
C VAL A 536 11.01 3.42 10.19
N LEU A 537 10.76 2.81 11.35
CA LEU A 537 9.45 2.87 11.99
C LEU A 537 9.04 4.30 12.38
N ASP A 538 9.96 5.07 12.97
CA ASP A 538 9.71 6.48 13.31
C ASP A 538 9.40 7.31 12.06
N LEU A 539 10.14 7.09 10.97
CA LEU A 539 9.87 7.71 9.68
C LEU A 539 8.47 7.36 9.15
N LEU A 540 8.13 6.07 9.07
CA LEU A 540 6.83 5.61 8.57
C LEU A 540 5.68 6.16 9.43
N HIS A 541 5.87 6.17 10.75
CA HIS A 541 4.88 6.71 11.68
C HIS A 541 4.69 8.22 11.54
N ARG A 542 5.77 9.01 11.56
CA ARG A 542 5.72 10.48 11.43
C ARG A 542 5.16 10.93 10.09
N THR A 543 5.41 10.14 9.05
CA THR A 543 4.92 10.42 7.70
C THR A 543 3.54 9.82 7.44
N GLY A 544 3.01 8.96 8.31
CA GLY A 544 1.77 8.21 8.07
C GLY A 544 1.84 7.28 6.87
N MET A 545 3.03 6.77 6.55
CA MET A 545 3.28 5.79 5.47
C MET A 545 3.35 4.35 6.00
N ASP A 546 3.04 4.12 7.28
CA ASP A 546 2.97 2.79 7.90
C ASP A 546 1.96 1.86 7.19
N ASN A 547 0.89 2.42 6.63
CA ASN A 547 -0.12 1.66 5.87
C ASN A 547 -0.14 2.00 4.37
N LEU A 548 1.03 2.26 3.77
CA LEU A 548 1.15 2.71 2.37
C LEU A 548 0.33 1.86 1.37
N HIS A 549 0.29 0.55 1.57
CA HIS A 549 -0.38 -0.42 0.70
C HIS A 549 -1.92 -0.41 0.83
N GLU A 550 -2.46 0.27 1.84
CA GLU A 550 -3.89 0.33 2.18
C GLU A 550 -4.42 1.77 2.23
N LEU A 551 -3.62 2.77 1.84
CA LEU A 551 -4.02 4.17 1.93
C LEU A 551 -5.30 4.43 1.15
N LYS A 552 -6.25 5.10 1.79
CA LYS A 552 -7.52 5.55 1.21
C LYS A 552 -7.47 7.03 0.83
N ARG A 553 -8.41 7.47 -0.02
CA ARG A 553 -8.53 8.86 -0.47
C ARG A 553 -8.60 9.86 0.70
N GLU A 554 -9.36 9.54 1.74
CA GLU A 554 -9.51 10.36 2.96
C GLU A 554 -8.19 10.46 3.73
N GLN A 555 -7.45 9.34 3.82
CA GLN A 555 -6.15 9.32 4.49
C GLN A 555 -5.13 10.14 3.70
N ILE A 556 -5.11 10.06 2.37
CA ILE A 556 -4.24 10.89 1.53
C ILE A 556 -4.54 12.37 1.75
N LEU A 557 -5.82 12.75 1.79
CA LEU A 557 -6.24 14.14 2.03
C LEU A 557 -5.86 14.64 3.43
N PHE A 558 -5.92 13.77 4.42
CA PHE A 558 -5.47 14.07 5.78
C PHE A 558 -3.95 14.21 5.88
N LEU A 559 -3.19 13.26 5.32
CA LEU A 559 -1.73 13.30 5.27
C LEU A 559 -1.25 14.55 4.52
N ALA A 560 -1.98 15.00 3.51
CA ALA A 560 -1.69 16.22 2.77
C ALA A 560 -1.66 17.49 3.65
N THR A 561 -2.38 17.52 4.77
CA THR A 561 -2.41 18.66 5.71
C THR A 561 -1.07 18.91 6.41
N SER A 562 -0.27 17.86 6.67
CA SER A 562 1.03 18.00 7.33
C SER A 562 2.20 18.16 6.36
N ARG A 563 2.01 17.87 5.06
CA ARG A 563 3.06 17.99 4.04
C ARG A 563 3.29 19.43 3.59
N TYR A 564 4.54 19.79 3.31
CA TYR A 564 4.87 21.07 2.70
C TYR A 564 4.46 21.10 1.22
N CYS A 565 3.81 22.21 0.84
CA CYS A 565 3.50 22.58 -0.53
C CYS A 565 3.58 24.11 -0.65
N SER A 566 4.32 24.60 -1.66
CA SER A 566 4.45 26.02 -1.95
C SER A 566 3.42 26.56 -2.95
N HIS A 567 2.58 25.68 -3.50
CA HIS A 567 1.55 25.96 -4.50
C HIS A 567 0.18 25.51 -3.98
N SER A 568 -0.83 25.49 -4.85
CA SER A 568 -2.14 24.95 -4.51
C SER A 568 -2.01 23.49 -4.08
N ARG A 569 -2.42 23.19 -2.84
CA ARG A 569 -2.41 21.81 -2.31
C ARG A 569 -3.33 20.89 -3.10
N ALA A 570 -4.47 21.42 -3.55
CA ALA A 570 -5.42 20.67 -4.37
C ALA A 570 -4.77 20.16 -5.66
N GLN A 571 -3.99 21.00 -6.36
CA GLN A 571 -3.29 20.58 -7.59
C GLN A 571 -2.28 19.45 -7.35
N ALA A 572 -1.65 19.42 -6.16
CA ALA A 572 -0.63 18.45 -5.82
C ALA A 572 -1.18 17.05 -5.48
N ILE A 573 -2.48 16.91 -5.20
CA ILE A 573 -3.10 15.63 -4.82
C ILE A 573 -4.37 15.27 -5.61
N MET A 574 -4.90 16.18 -6.42
CA MET A 574 -6.16 15.96 -7.13
C MET A 574 -6.13 14.71 -8.02
N SER A 575 -5.00 14.46 -8.68
CA SER A 575 -4.88 13.33 -9.60
C SER A 575 -4.86 12.00 -8.86
N VAL A 576 -4.14 11.89 -7.73
CA VAL A 576 -4.18 10.65 -6.92
C VAL A 576 -5.55 10.39 -6.29
N LEU A 577 -6.30 11.44 -5.96
CA LEU A 577 -7.67 11.30 -5.46
C LEU A 577 -8.68 10.97 -6.56
N GLY A 578 -8.36 11.25 -7.83
CA GLY A 578 -9.29 11.16 -8.95
C GLY A 578 -10.28 12.33 -9.01
N MET A 579 -9.88 13.51 -8.53
CA MET A 579 -10.73 14.69 -8.34
C MET A 579 -10.24 15.86 -9.20
N THR A 580 -10.26 15.69 -10.52
CA THR A 580 -9.73 16.68 -11.48
C THR A 580 -10.82 17.57 -12.12
N GLU A 581 -12.11 17.34 -11.84
CA GLU A 581 -13.20 18.07 -12.50
C GLU A 581 -13.16 19.56 -12.19
N TRP A 582 -12.90 19.94 -10.94
CA TRP A 582 -12.78 21.33 -10.48
C TRP A 582 -11.67 22.05 -11.26
N TYR A 583 -10.58 21.35 -11.53
CA TYR A 583 -9.40 21.89 -12.21
C TYR A 583 -9.66 22.05 -13.71
N ASN A 584 -10.35 21.09 -14.31
CA ASN A 584 -10.67 21.07 -15.74
C ASN A 584 -11.86 21.96 -16.10
N SER A 585 -12.74 22.28 -15.14
CA SER A 585 -13.91 23.12 -15.39
C SER A 585 -13.48 24.56 -15.76
N ALA A 586 -13.92 25.03 -16.93
CA ALA A 586 -13.66 26.39 -17.43
C ALA A 586 -14.23 27.50 -16.51
N THR A 587 -15.08 27.12 -15.55
CA THR A 587 -15.68 28.00 -14.53
C THR A 587 -14.80 28.22 -13.31
N ALA A 588 -13.72 27.47 -13.12
CA ALA A 588 -12.76 27.73 -12.06
C ALA A 588 -11.99 29.01 -12.38
N VAL A 589 -12.47 30.14 -11.85
CA VAL A 589 -11.86 31.47 -11.98
C VAL A 589 -10.35 31.35 -11.71
N PRO A 590 -9.46 31.98 -12.49
CA PRO A 590 -8.02 31.96 -12.25
C PRO A 590 -7.64 32.30 -10.80
N GLU A 591 -8.49 33.07 -10.11
CA GLU A 591 -8.35 33.46 -8.72
C GLU A 591 -8.55 32.33 -7.70
N GLN A 592 -9.35 31.31 -8.00
CA GLN A 592 -9.50 30.10 -7.17
C GLN A 592 -8.30 29.15 -7.31
N ARG A 593 -7.40 29.43 -8.26
CA ARG A 593 -6.21 28.61 -8.55
C ARG A 593 -4.96 29.09 -7.82
N GLN A 594 -4.97 30.31 -7.27
CA GLN A 594 -3.86 30.88 -6.49
C GLN A 594 -4.14 30.76 -4.97
N PRO A 595 -3.21 30.19 -4.18
CA PRO A 595 -3.34 30.17 -2.72
C PRO A 595 -3.42 31.60 -2.14
N ASN A 596 -4.19 31.78 -1.07
CA ASN A 596 -4.36 33.02 -0.28
C ASN A 596 -5.36 34.08 -0.80
N LYS A 597 -6.31 33.71 -1.67
CA LYS A 597 -7.48 34.53 -2.04
C LYS A 597 -8.75 34.04 -1.31
N PRO A 598 -9.80 34.87 -1.12
CA PRO A 598 -11.07 34.41 -0.53
C PRO A 598 -11.63 33.22 -1.32
N GLY A 599 -12.16 32.21 -0.61
CA GLY A 599 -12.69 30.98 -1.22
C GLY A 599 -11.92 29.69 -0.92
N PHE A 600 -10.98 29.71 0.03
CA PHE A 600 -10.30 28.52 0.54
C PHE A 600 -10.93 28.04 1.84
N VAL A 601 -11.13 26.73 1.97
CA VAL A 601 -11.54 26.08 3.21
C VAL A 601 -10.31 25.86 4.08
N PHE A 602 -10.32 26.43 5.29
CA PHE A 602 -9.22 26.41 6.26
C PHE A 602 -7.85 26.85 5.70
N ASP A 603 -7.84 27.78 4.74
CA ASP A 603 -6.64 28.25 4.02
C ASP A 603 -5.81 27.13 3.37
N GLN A 604 -6.44 25.98 3.07
CA GLN A 604 -5.74 24.82 2.50
C GLN A 604 -6.18 24.48 1.09
N TYR A 605 -7.48 24.41 0.86
CA TYR A 605 -8.04 23.92 -0.39
C TYR A 605 -9.10 24.86 -0.95
N PRO A 606 -9.16 25.08 -2.27
CA PRO A 606 -10.26 25.80 -2.90
C PRO A 606 -11.60 25.12 -2.62
N LEU A 607 -12.66 25.90 -2.39
CA LEU A 607 -14.00 25.37 -2.09
C LEU A 607 -14.49 24.38 -3.16
N ALA A 608 -14.28 24.69 -4.44
CA ALA A 608 -14.71 23.83 -5.55
C ALA A 608 -14.09 22.43 -5.48
N PHE A 609 -12.79 22.33 -5.14
CA PHE A 609 -12.11 21.06 -4.93
C PHE A 609 -12.72 20.30 -3.74
N VAL A 610 -12.96 20.99 -2.62
CA VAL A 610 -13.52 20.36 -1.41
C VAL A 610 -14.94 19.84 -1.68
N GLN A 611 -15.75 20.58 -2.43
CA GLN A 611 -17.10 20.16 -2.82
C GLN A 611 -17.07 18.96 -3.78
N GLU A 612 -16.13 18.91 -4.72
CA GLU A 612 -15.93 17.74 -5.58
C GLU A 612 -15.50 16.51 -4.77
N VAL A 613 -14.53 16.66 -3.86
CA VAL A 613 -14.09 15.59 -2.98
C VAL A 613 -15.26 15.07 -2.14
N ALA A 614 -16.01 15.97 -1.49
CA ALA A 614 -17.16 15.60 -0.66
C ALA A 614 -18.23 14.86 -1.46
N ARG A 615 -18.54 15.30 -2.68
CA ARG A 615 -19.48 14.65 -3.58
C ARG A 615 -19.05 13.23 -3.98
N ASN A 616 -17.77 13.03 -4.25
CA ASN A 616 -17.24 11.74 -4.72
C ASN A 616 -16.93 10.74 -3.61
N LEU A 617 -16.64 11.21 -2.40
CA LEU A 617 -16.40 10.38 -1.22
C LEU A 617 -17.67 10.12 -0.42
N GLY A 618 -18.64 11.04 -0.48
CA GLY A 618 -19.91 10.92 0.20
C GLY A 618 -19.72 10.82 1.72
N SER A 619 -20.28 9.78 2.34
CA SER A 619 -20.30 9.67 3.81
C SER A 619 -18.92 9.56 4.44
N SER A 620 -17.95 8.95 3.74
CA SER A 620 -16.60 8.73 4.27
C SER A 620 -15.87 10.05 4.51
N PHE A 621 -16.15 11.07 3.70
CA PHE A 621 -15.63 12.42 3.89
C PHE A 621 -16.09 13.00 5.23
N PHE A 622 -17.38 12.85 5.55
CA PHE A 622 -18.01 13.48 6.72
C PHE A 622 -17.79 12.75 8.04
N ILE A 623 -17.58 11.43 7.99
CA ILE A 623 -17.42 10.56 9.17
C ILE A 623 -15.98 10.47 9.67
N THR A 624 -15.07 11.28 9.15
CA THR A 624 -13.66 11.18 9.52
C THR A 624 -13.44 11.52 11.00
N THR A 625 -12.79 10.63 11.78
CA THR A 625 -12.26 10.97 13.13
C THR A 625 -10.78 11.28 13.04
N VAL A 626 -10.38 12.45 13.56
CA VAL A 626 -8.97 12.71 13.88
C VAL A 626 -8.72 12.24 15.30
N LEU A 627 -8.09 11.08 15.47
CA LEU A 627 -7.70 10.59 16.79
C LEU A 627 -6.59 11.49 17.33
N GLY A 628 -6.83 12.13 18.48
CA GLY A 628 -5.85 12.99 19.12
C GLY A 628 -5.75 12.72 20.61
N ASP A 629 -4.53 12.78 21.12
CA ASP A 629 -4.28 13.03 22.53
C ASP A 629 -4.71 14.48 22.81
N TYR A 630 -5.93 14.66 23.30
CA TYR A 630 -6.37 15.96 23.78
C TYR A 630 -5.64 16.22 25.09
N LEU A 631 -4.90 17.33 25.19
CA LEU A 631 -4.49 17.84 26.49
C LEU A 631 -5.76 18.06 27.33
N PRO A 632 -5.76 17.69 28.64
CA PRO A 632 -6.88 17.98 29.52
C PRO A 632 -7.20 19.47 29.45
N VAL A 633 -8.41 19.80 29.02
CA VAL A 633 -8.86 21.19 28.86
C VAL A 633 -9.25 21.71 30.24
N ASP A 634 -8.29 22.29 30.96
CA ASP A 634 -8.53 22.87 32.30
C ASP A 634 -9.28 24.22 32.27
N ASP A 635 -9.72 24.72 31.11
CA ASP A 635 -10.32 26.06 31.01
C ASP A 635 -11.72 26.07 30.39
N VAL A 636 -12.72 26.40 31.21
CA VAL A 636 -14.15 26.55 30.87
C VAL A 636 -14.39 27.57 29.74
N LYS A 637 -13.42 28.47 29.47
CA LYS A 637 -13.47 29.44 28.37
C LYS A 637 -13.08 28.87 26.99
N THR A 638 -12.61 27.62 26.92
CA THR A 638 -12.19 26.95 25.67
C THR A 638 -13.19 25.91 25.16
N GLN A 639 -14.39 25.82 25.74
CA GLN A 639 -15.47 24.96 25.21
C GLN A 639 -15.91 25.35 23.78
N ASP A 640 -15.60 26.55 23.31
CA ASP A 640 -15.78 26.96 21.90
C ASP A 640 -14.74 26.36 20.93
N VAL A 641 -13.65 25.77 21.43
CA VAL A 641 -12.44 25.41 20.66
C VAL A 641 -12.37 23.92 20.32
N VAL A 642 -13.00 23.02 21.07
CA VAL A 642 -13.00 21.58 20.76
C VAL A 642 -14.17 21.23 19.84
N ARG A 643 -14.08 21.67 18.59
CA ARG A 643 -15.02 21.28 17.52
C ARG A 643 -14.43 20.09 16.76
N GLY A 644 -15.13 18.95 16.79
CA GLY A 644 -14.83 17.87 15.86
C GLY A 644 -15.12 18.37 14.44
N THR A 645 -14.20 18.22 13.50
CA THR A 645 -14.47 18.62 12.12
C THR A 645 -15.19 17.49 11.38
N MET A 646 -16.17 17.85 10.54
CA MET A 646 -16.74 16.94 9.53
C MET A 646 -15.85 16.82 8.30
N LEU A 647 -14.70 17.49 8.24
CA LEU A 647 -13.79 17.42 7.10
C LEU A 647 -12.61 16.50 7.44
N PRO A 648 -12.07 15.75 6.47
CA PRO A 648 -10.89 14.89 6.67
C PRO A 648 -9.57 15.68 6.76
N PHE A 649 -9.65 17.01 6.84
CA PHE A 649 -8.52 17.92 6.99
C PHE A 649 -8.91 19.06 7.93
N ARG A 650 -7.91 19.74 8.51
CA ARG A 650 -8.09 20.79 9.52
C ARG A 650 -7.17 21.97 9.27
N ALA A 651 -7.48 23.15 9.78
CA ALA A 651 -6.53 24.27 9.81
C ALA A 651 -5.18 23.81 10.41
N ARG A 652 -4.05 24.28 9.85
CA ARG A 652 -2.71 23.70 10.11
C ARG A 652 -2.42 23.54 11.61
N ILE A 653 -2.19 22.30 12.06
CA ILE A 653 -1.67 21.99 13.41
C ILE A 653 -0.33 21.25 13.26
N SER A 654 0.58 21.49 14.20
CA SER A 654 1.98 21.03 14.19
C SER A 654 2.18 19.53 14.43
N GLU A 655 1.17 18.81 14.92
CA GLU A 655 1.36 17.41 15.35
C GLU A 655 0.71 16.39 14.41
N PRO A 656 1.45 15.32 14.05
CA PRO A 656 0.91 14.19 13.31
C PRO A 656 -0.15 13.49 14.17
N ARG A 657 -1.30 13.20 13.58
CA ARG A 657 -2.39 12.42 14.20
C ARG A 657 -2.75 11.27 13.28
N ARG A 658 -3.43 10.24 13.80
CA ARG A 658 -3.93 9.14 12.96
C ARG A 658 -5.36 9.43 12.51
N LEU A 659 -5.63 9.12 11.25
CA LEU A 659 -6.97 9.12 10.70
C LEU A 659 -7.54 7.71 10.79
N TYR A 660 -8.65 7.53 11.47
CA TYR A 660 -9.41 6.29 11.37
C TYR A 660 -10.33 6.38 10.15
N VAL A 661 -10.12 5.50 9.17
CA VAL A 661 -11.00 5.36 8.01
C VAL A 661 -11.53 3.93 7.98
N PRO A 662 -12.85 3.73 8.09
CA PRO A 662 -13.43 2.40 8.08
C PRO A 662 -13.12 1.62 6.80
N ARG A 663 -12.85 0.31 6.91
CA ARG A 663 -12.25 -0.49 5.83
C ARG A 663 -13.18 -0.88 4.66
N LEU A 664 -14.49 -1.03 4.86
CA LEU A 664 -15.38 -1.65 3.88
C LEU A 664 -16.08 -0.66 2.94
N GLU A 665 -16.38 -1.11 1.72
CA GLU A 665 -17.27 -0.41 0.78
C GLU A 665 -18.70 -0.44 1.32
N THR A 666 -19.35 0.72 1.37
CA THR A 666 -20.65 0.90 2.03
C THR A 666 -21.57 1.75 1.16
N ALA A 667 -22.88 1.50 1.25
CA ALA A 667 -23.85 2.35 0.60
C ALA A 667 -24.17 3.56 1.50
N ASP A 668 -23.94 4.76 0.97
CA ASP A 668 -24.30 5.99 1.66
C ASP A 668 -25.81 6.13 1.85
N HIS A 669 -26.21 6.80 2.93
CA HIS A 669 -27.58 7.25 3.07
C HIS A 669 -27.88 8.33 2.01
N PRO A 670 -29.03 8.29 1.30
CA PRO A 670 -29.33 9.25 0.23
C PRO A 670 -29.21 10.72 0.63
N SER A 671 -29.51 11.06 1.89
CA SER A 671 -29.40 12.43 2.38
C SER A 671 -27.98 12.98 2.32
N VAL A 672 -26.94 12.15 2.39
CA VAL A 672 -25.54 12.62 2.38
C VAL A 672 -25.21 13.35 1.08
N SER A 673 -25.78 12.92 -0.05
CA SER A 673 -25.61 13.60 -1.34
C SER A 673 -26.19 15.03 -1.39
N THR A 674 -27.03 15.39 -0.42
CA THR A 674 -27.62 16.74 -0.30
C THR A 674 -26.77 17.69 0.53
N TRP A 675 -25.71 17.19 1.17
CA TRP A 675 -24.90 17.98 2.09
C TRP A 675 -23.89 18.84 1.34
N GLU A 676 -23.70 20.08 1.80
CA GLU A 676 -22.85 21.05 1.13
C GLU A 676 -21.78 21.60 2.08
N VAL A 677 -20.51 21.51 1.67
CA VAL A 677 -19.40 22.20 2.36
C VAL A 677 -19.39 23.67 1.97
N ARG A 678 -19.24 24.56 2.96
CA ARG A 678 -19.16 26.01 2.77
C ARG A 678 -17.71 26.51 2.89
N GLY A 679 -17.47 27.74 2.41
CA GLY A 679 -16.13 28.34 2.38
C GLY A 679 -15.47 28.52 3.74
N ASP A 680 -16.24 28.58 4.82
CA ASP A 680 -15.76 28.65 6.20
C ASP A 680 -15.47 27.28 6.84
N GLY A 681 -15.68 26.18 6.10
CA GLY A 681 -15.51 24.81 6.56
C GLY A 681 -16.72 24.22 7.27
N THR A 682 -17.81 24.99 7.42
CA THR A 682 -19.07 24.45 7.93
C THR A 682 -19.75 23.55 6.88
N VAL A 683 -20.59 22.62 7.35
CA VAL A 683 -21.35 21.73 6.47
C VAL A 683 -22.84 22.03 6.65
N PHE A 684 -23.52 22.32 5.54
CA PHE A 684 -24.96 22.48 5.50
C PHE A 684 -25.65 21.14 5.24
N LEU A 685 -26.56 20.74 6.13
CA LEU A 685 -27.30 19.49 6.11
C LEU A 685 -28.79 19.82 5.96
N PRO A 686 -29.34 19.86 4.74
CA PRO A 686 -30.77 20.11 4.56
C PRO A 686 -31.60 18.94 5.10
N GLU A 687 -31.12 17.71 4.89
CA GLU A 687 -31.78 16.47 5.25
C GLU A 687 -30.83 15.52 6.00
N VAL A 688 -31.35 14.79 7.00
CA VAL A 688 -30.61 13.75 7.73
C VAL A 688 -31.52 12.59 8.13
N GLU A 689 -30.95 11.39 8.33
CA GLU A 689 -31.64 10.30 9.01
C GLU A 689 -31.30 10.36 10.51
N ILE A 690 -32.29 10.72 11.35
CA ILE A 690 -32.11 10.73 12.82
C ILE A 690 -32.39 9.32 13.36
N LEU A 691 -31.35 8.70 13.93
CA LEU A 691 -31.48 7.43 14.64
C LEU A 691 -32.11 7.65 16.02
N PHE A 692 -31.58 8.64 16.74
CA PHE A 692 -31.95 8.91 18.12
C PHE A 692 -31.74 10.39 18.50
N SER A 693 -32.54 10.89 19.43
CA SER A 693 -32.44 12.24 19.99
C SER A 693 -32.64 12.21 21.52
N SER A 694 -31.97 13.10 22.26
CA SER A 694 -32.16 13.21 23.71
C SER A 694 -33.56 13.69 24.13
N ASP A 695 -34.17 14.53 23.31
CA ASP A 695 -35.36 15.32 23.67
C ASP A 695 -36.67 14.69 23.23
N SER A 696 -36.59 13.65 22.41
CA SER A 696 -37.74 12.96 21.85
C SER A 696 -37.52 11.46 21.91
N ASP A 697 -38.59 10.71 22.18
CA ASP A 697 -38.57 9.26 21.98
C ASP A 697 -38.76 8.93 20.48
N TYR A 698 -37.98 9.60 19.61
CA TYR A 698 -37.92 9.26 18.19
C TYR A 698 -37.39 7.83 18.06
N GLY A 699 -38.29 6.91 17.69
CA GLY A 699 -37.97 5.51 17.49
C GLY A 699 -38.11 4.66 18.76
N ASP A 700 -39.12 3.81 18.76
CA ASP A 700 -39.33 2.76 19.76
C ASP A 700 -38.37 1.57 19.52
N ILE A 701 -37.08 1.87 19.28
CA ILE A 701 -36.08 0.84 19.00
C ILE A 701 -35.54 0.34 20.34
N LYS A 702 -35.77 -0.94 20.62
CA LYS A 702 -35.15 -1.65 21.74
C LYS A 702 -33.63 -1.66 21.59
N TYR A 703 -32.94 -1.54 22.72
CA TYR A 703 -31.49 -1.66 22.94
C TYR A 703 -30.62 -1.81 21.68
N MET A 704 -29.97 -0.73 21.28
CA MET A 704 -29.01 -0.72 20.17
C MET A 704 -27.61 -0.67 20.74
N THR A 705 -26.85 -1.75 20.55
CA THR A 705 -25.44 -1.80 20.89
C THR A 705 -24.65 -0.97 19.88
N CYS A 706 -23.77 -0.10 20.37
CA CYS A 706 -22.91 0.71 19.53
C CYS A 706 -21.54 0.91 20.15
N PHE A 707 -20.58 1.24 19.29
CA PHE A 707 -19.33 1.85 19.67
C PHE A 707 -19.38 3.34 19.42
N VAL A 708 -19.03 4.11 20.44
CA VAL A 708 -19.02 5.58 20.41
C VAL A 708 -17.57 6.06 20.45
N ASP A 709 -17.24 6.99 19.57
CA ASP A 709 -15.95 7.66 19.49
C ASP A 709 -16.18 9.17 19.68
N LEU A 710 -15.87 9.69 20.87
CA LEU A 710 -16.14 11.09 21.22
C LEU A 710 -14.95 11.98 20.88
N SER A 711 -15.26 13.24 20.52
CA SER A 711 -14.27 14.28 20.29
C SER A 711 -13.60 14.77 21.58
N MET A 712 -14.04 14.30 22.75
CA MET A 712 -13.40 14.54 24.04
C MET A 712 -13.14 13.21 24.75
N PRO A 713 -12.05 13.11 25.53
CA PRO A 713 -11.81 11.92 26.32
C PRO A 713 -12.93 11.70 27.33
N VAL A 714 -13.33 10.43 27.53
CA VAL A 714 -14.29 10.07 28.58
C VAL A 714 -13.56 10.15 29.92
N PRO A 715 -14.09 10.88 30.93
CA PRO A 715 -13.48 10.96 32.25
C PRO A 715 -13.24 9.58 32.87
N GLU A 716 -12.08 9.37 33.49
CA GLU A 716 -11.67 8.07 34.06
C GLU A 716 -12.72 7.49 35.01
N HIS A 717 -13.34 8.32 35.85
CA HIS A 717 -14.39 7.86 36.78
C HIS A 717 -15.64 7.30 36.08
N ILE A 718 -15.96 7.76 34.87
CA ILE A 718 -17.03 7.19 34.04
C ILE A 718 -16.56 5.88 33.40
N VAL A 719 -15.32 5.83 32.92
CA VAL A 719 -14.71 4.61 32.38
C VAL A 719 -14.71 3.47 33.41
N GLU A 720 -14.30 3.77 34.65
CA GLU A 720 -14.30 2.84 35.77
C GLU A 720 -15.72 2.39 36.15
N ARG A 721 -16.68 3.33 36.22
CA ARG A 721 -18.06 3.06 36.62
C ARG A 721 -18.81 2.20 35.62
N GLU A 722 -18.66 2.49 34.33
CA GLU A 722 -19.38 1.78 33.26
C GLU A 722 -18.63 0.51 32.82
N HIS A 723 -17.46 0.24 33.41
CA HIS A 723 -16.59 -0.89 33.06
C HIS A 723 -16.33 -0.99 31.56
N PHE A 724 -16.09 0.16 30.90
CA PHE A 724 -15.79 0.13 29.49
C PHE A 724 -14.52 -0.67 29.24
N GLN A 725 -14.60 -1.66 28.36
CA GLN A 725 -13.42 -2.26 27.76
C GLN A 725 -13.00 -1.37 26.58
N PRO A 726 -11.91 -0.59 26.70
CA PRO A 726 -11.46 0.20 25.56
C PRO A 726 -11.03 -0.74 24.43
N GLN A 727 -11.69 -0.66 23.29
CA GLN A 727 -11.17 -1.18 22.01
C GLN A 727 -10.57 0.00 21.27
N GLY A 728 -9.32 0.34 21.61
CA GLY A 728 -8.72 1.61 21.21
C GLY A 728 -9.43 2.78 21.89
N ASN A 729 -9.88 3.77 21.10
CA ASN A 729 -10.54 4.99 21.60
C ASN A 729 -12.08 4.88 21.63
N MET A 730 -12.63 3.70 21.34
CA MET A 730 -14.06 3.50 21.20
C MET A 730 -14.66 2.86 22.45
N TYR A 731 -15.85 3.32 22.82
CA TYR A 731 -16.57 2.81 23.99
C TYR A 731 -17.83 2.06 23.57
N HIS A 732 -17.95 0.81 24.01
CA HIS A 732 -19.11 -0.03 23.72
C HIS A 732 -20.25 0.23 24.70
N GLY A 733 -21.48 0.37 24.23
CA GLY A 733 -22.66 0.48 25.10
C GLY A 733 -23.99 0.62 24.36
N ASP A 734 -25.06 0.85 25.12
CA ASP A 734 -26.38 1.13 24.57
C ASP A 734 -26.49 2.57 24.07
N LEU A 735 -26.91 2.77 22.83
CA LEU A 735 -26.99 4.09 22.18
C LEU A 735 -27.90 5.06 22.95
N ARG A 736 -29.04 4.58 23.47
CA ARG A 736 -29.98 5.43 24.21
C ARG A 736 -29.37 5.89 25.53
N TYR A 737 -28.66 5.00 26.23
CA TYR A 737 -27.91 5.34 27.43
C TYR A 737 -26.80 6.38 27.16
N TRP A 738 -26.07 6.21 26.04
CA TRP A 738 -25.07 7.17 25.59
C TRP A 738 -25.67 8.57 25.38
N ILE A 739 -26.70 8.67 24.55
CA ILE A 739 -27.28 9.97 24.17
C ILE A 739 -28.02 10.64 25.34
N LYS A 740 -28.81 9.90 26.14
CA LYS A 740 -29.63 10.51 27.20
C LYS A 740 -28.89 10.77 28.50
N ARG A 741 -27.79 10.05 28.79
CA ARG A 741 -27.14 10.11 30.10
C ARG A 741 -25.65 10.36 30.02
N LEU A 742 -24.89 9.51 29.34
CA LEU A 742 -23.43 9.60 29.38
C LEU A 742 -22.89 10.84 28.69
N ILE A 743 -23.33 11.15 27.47
CA ILE A 743 -22.86 12.34 26.74
C ILE A 743 -23.18 13.63 27.50
N PRO A 744 -24.43 13.87 27.98
CA PRO A 744 -24.72 15.02 28.84
C PRO A 744 -23.82 15.10 30.08
N GLU A 745 -23.53 13.98 30.73
CA GLU A 745 -22.66 13.91 31.90
C GLU A 745 -21.20 14.25 31.56
N ILE A 746 -20.66 13.67 30.48
CA ILE A 746 -19.29 13.89 29.99
C ILE A 746 -19.06 15.35 29.60
N TYR A 747 -20.02 15.95 28.88
CA TYR A 747 -19.90 17.33 28.43
C TYR A 747 -20.31 18.35 29.49
N GLY A 748 -20.98 17.94 30.56
CA GLY A 748 -21.41 18.80 31.67
C GLY A 748 -22.39 19.91 31.26
N VAL A 749 -23.07 19.77 30.12
CA VAL A 749 -23.95 20.80 29.56
C VAL A 749 -25.29 20.18 29.17
N CYS A 750 -26.39 20.78 29.62
CA CYS A 750 -27.72 20.41 29.14
C CYS A 750 -27.92 20.89 27.70
N GLY A 751 -28.43 20.03 26.83
CA GLY A 751 -28.75 20.38 25.44
C GLY A 751 -29.35 19.20 24.69
N THR A 752 -29.76 19.46 23.45
CA THR A 752 -30.28 18.42 22.57
C THR A 752 -29.13 17.72 21.86
N TYR A 753 -29.09 16.40 21.96
CA TYR A 753 -28.10 15.53 21.33
C TYR A 753 -28.77 14.65 20.29
N TYR A 754 -28.08 14.45 19.16
CA TYR A 754 -28.57 13.66 18.05
C TYR A 754 -27.55 12.60 17.66
N ALA A 755 -28.03 11.39 17.42
CA ALA A 755 -27.34 10.37 16.65
C ALA A 755 -27.94 10.37 15.24
N ILE A 756 -27.16 10.70 14.23
CA ILE A 756 -27.58 10.66 12.83
C ILE A 756 -26.85 9.56 12.08
N HIS A 757 -27.54 8.99 11.09
CA HIS A 757 -27.01 7.94 10.26
C HIS A 757 -26.48 8.48 8.93
N LEU A 758 -25.32 7.97 8.50
CA LEU A 758 -24.64 8.40 7.28
C LEU A 758 -24.52 7.29 6.25
N ARG A 759 -24.37 6.01 6.66
CA ARG A 759 -24.07 4.92 5.73
C ARG A 759 -24.39 3.53 6.28
N TYR A 760 -24.91 2.70 5.37
CA TYR A 760 -25.36 1.35 5.63
C TYR A 760 -24.26 0.33 5.40
N ARG A 761 -24.14 -0.61 6.34
CA ARG A 761 -23.43 -1.88 6.17
C ARG A 761 -24.36 -3.05 6.54
N PRO A 762 -24.24 -4.22 5.89
CA PRO A 762 -24.92 -5.41 6.38
C PRO A 762 -24.57 -5.65 7.87
N GLY A 763 -25.57 -5.56 8.74
CA GLY A 763 -25.41 -5.73 10.20
C GLY A 763 -24.73 -4.57 10.95
N GLN A 764 -24.35 -3.48 10.28
CA GLN A 764 -23.62 -2.36 10.90
C GLN A 764 -24.07 -1.00 10.32
N TRP A 765 -23.98 0.05 11.14
CA TRP A 765 -24.37 1.41 10.75
C TRP A 765 -23.34 2.38 11.23
N ASP A 766 -23.03 3.38 10.42
CA ASP A 766 -22.12 4.43 10.86
C ASP A 766 -22.77 5.81 10.77
N GLY A 767 -22.46 6.61 11.78
CA GLY A 767 -23.18 7.83 12.08
C GLY A 767 -22.31 8.91 12.70
N LEU A 768 -22.94 10.07 12.90
CA LEU A 768 -22.37 11.19 13.63
C LEU A 768 -23.16 11.42 14.91
N LEU A 769 -22.45 11.89 15.93
CA LEU A 769 -23.02 12.43 17.15
C LEU A 769 -22.95 13.95 17.06
N LEU A 770 -24.11 14.60 17.14
CA LEU A 770 -24.25 16.05 17.05
C LEU A 770 -24.88 16.60 18.34
N LYS A 771 -24.49 17.83 18.69
CA LYS A 771 -25.08 18.62 19.77
C LYS A 771 -25.64 19.93 19.20
N ALA A 772 -26.87 20.29 19.57
CA ALA A 772 -27.42 21.60 19.25
C ALA A 772 -26.69 22.70 20.03
N ALA A 773 -26.28 23.77 19.33
CA ALA A 773 -25.54 24.88 19.91
C ALA A 773 -26.42 25.92 20.65
N GLY A 774 -27.74 25.70 20.74
CA GLY A 774 -28.70 26.58 21.41
C GLY A 774 -29.64 27.33 20.44
N SER A 775 -30.77 27.81 20.97
CA SER A 775 -31.94 28.27 20.21
C SER A 775 -31.65 29.49 19.33
N GLY A 776 -31.29 29.22 18.07
CA GLY A 776 -31.40 30.21 17.00
C GLY A 776 -32.86 30.56 16.74
N ASP A 777 -33.10 31.77 16.27
CA ASP A 777 -34.37 32.15 15.65
C ASP A 777 -34.77 31.10 14.60
N SER A 778 -36.02 30.65 14.62
CA SER A 778 -36.60 29.66 13.68
C SER A 778 -36.42 30.02 12.19
N SER A 779 -36.05 31.27 11.90
CA SER A 779 -35.75 31.77 10.56
C SER A 779 -34.36 31.41 10.03
N GLN A 780 -33.43 30.94 10.89
CA GLN A 780 -32.07 30.56 10.51
C GLN A 780 -31.81 29.06 10.67
N PRO A 781 -30.90 28.49 9.86
CA PRO A 781 -30.47 27.10 10.04
C PRO A 781 -29.96 26.86 11.46
N GLU A 782 -30.40 25.76 12.07
CA GLU A 782 -29.98 25.39 13.42
C GLU A 782 -28.49 25.03 13.42
N LYS A 783 -27.73 25.57 14.38
CA LYS A 783 -26.31 25.31 14.50
C LYS A 783 -26.06 24.04 15.30
N MET A 784 -25.29 23.14 14.72
CA MET A 784 -24.90 21.86 15.30
C MET A 784 -23.38 21.82 15.51
N ILE A 785 -22.95 21.06 16.51
CA ILE A 785 -21.53 20.79 16.78
C ILE A 785 -21.34 19.27 16.67
N LYS A 786 -20.38 18.82 15.87
CA LYS A 786 -19.96 17.41 15.87
C LYS A 786 -19.20 17.12 17.16
N ILE A 787 -19.73 16.17 17.93
CA ILE A 787 -19.17 15.74 19.22
C ILE A 787 -18.60 14.33 19.17
N GLY A 788 -18.80 13.59 18.08
CA GLY A 788 -18.25 12.26 17.93
C GLY A 788 -18.80 11.52 16.72
N ASN A 789 -18.36 10.28 16.61
CA ASN A 789 -18.79 9.30 15.63
C ASN A 789 -19.47 8.13 16.33
N LEU A 790 -20.31 7.42 15.57
CA LEU A 790 -21.10 6.32 16.06
C LEU A 790 -20.98 5.13 15.11
N HIS A 791 -20.78 3.94 15.67
CA HIS A 791 -20.80 2.68 14.95
C HIS A 791 -21.78 1.73 15.64
N VAL A 792 -22.95 1.52 15.05
CA VAL A 792 -23.99 0.66 15.61
C VAL A 792 -23.82 -0.77 15.11
N LEU A 793 -23.93 -1.73 16.03
CA LEU A 793 -24.05 -3.17 15.74
C LEU A 793 -25.53 -3.56 15.82
N GLY A 794 -26.05 -4.24 14.79
CA GLY A 794 -27.40 -4.80 14.88
C GLY A 794 -27.90 -5.45 13.59
N ASP A 795 -28.63 -6.56 13.74
CA ASP A 795 -28.96 -7.48 12.65
C ASP A 795 -29.93 -6.94 11.59
N TYR A 796 -30.72 -5.90 11.88
CA TYR A 796 -31.52 -5.20 10.86
C TYR A 796 -32.17 -3.97 11.50
N LEU A 797 -31.82 -2.75 11.07
CA LEU A 797 -32.72 -1.60 11.25
C LEU A 797 -33.41 -1.33 9.91
N PRO A 798 -34.73 -1.11 9.89
CA PRO A 798 -35.38 -0.66 8.67
C PRO A 798 -34.82 0.70 8.28
N ARG A 799 -34.45 0.87 7.01
CA ARG A 799 -34.09 2.18 6.43
C ARG A 799 -35.19 3.18 6.78
N ARG A 800 -34.86 4.25 7.52
CA ARG A 800 -35.83 5.31 7.77
C ARG A 800 -35.75 6.34 6.66
N LYS A 801 -36.80 7.15 6.54
CA LYS A 801 -36.77 8.31 5.65
C LYS A 801 -35.93 9.40 6.30
N SER A 802 -35.25 10.20 5.48
CA SER A 802 -34.68 11.47 5.92
C SER A 802 -35.76 12.39 6.49
N VAL A 803 -35.33 13.28 7.38
CA VAL A 803 -36.10 14.38 7.92
C VAL A 803 -35.47 15.69 7.45
N ASP A 804 -36.31 16.64 7.06
CA ASP A 804 -35.90 18.01 6.75
C ASP A 804 -35.51 18.73 8.04
N VAL A 805 -34.25 19.13 8.16
CA VAL A 805 -33.70 19.73 9.39
C VAL A 805 -33.09 21.10 9.19
N ASN A 806 -32.55 21.40 7.99
CA ASN A 806 -31.83 22.65 7.69
C ASN A 806 -30.77 23.00 8.75
N TRP A 807 -29.80 22.11 8.97
CA TRP A 807 -28.74 22.29 9.95
C TRP A 807 -27.45 22.86 9.33
N ILE A 808 -26.68 23.60 10.12
CA ILE A 808 -25.29 23.94 9.83
C ILE A 808 -24.42 23.32 10.92
N VAL A 809 -23.56 22.37 10.55
CA VAL A 809 -22.60 21.77 11.46
C VAL A 809 -21.29 22.55 11.43
N LEU A 810 -20.84 22.95 12.62
CA LEU A 810 -19.65 23.76 12.88
C LEU A 810 -18.37 22.95 13.02
#